data_AF-A0A2A2JRS8-F1
#
_entry.id   AF-A0A2A2JRS8-F1
#
_cell.length_a   1.000
_cell.length_b   1.000
_cell.length_c   1.000
_cell.angle_alpha   90.00
_cell.angle_beta   90.00
_cell.angle_gamma   90.00
#
_symmetry.space_group_name_H-M   'P 1'
#
loop_
_entity.id
_entity.type
_entity.pdbx_description
1 polymer ?
#
loop_
_entity_poly.entity_id
_entity_poly.type
_entity_poly.pdbx_seq_one_letter_code
_entity_poly.pdbx_strand_id
1 'polypeptide(L)'
;MKMEVSTEEAAQKWLATAQFREILASDTSHKSQFVLLSQESGELGILLLNKSPFSEDQSVISEWIKQARLKEISKNDIYGCYSIQVPVEFNLINSQLIYPATEKHVQKYRAEEKIVIRETPEDYEQITKIYIEKYQMNLQWVYNILEKKAEAERVFYEEACSEFGWILANDIKWDGVTKENLYCLAIINRHDVRSIRDLRGSDVDFLEKLRDKSLKVIQDKYDVPANQLRAYFHYQPSFYHLHVHFVNIKYDAPGQLVYAAVSIEDVINNLRMASDYYQTHAAVLGLGDSSYQKFNFAGKRLFRRLEQLGARMLTQLGLADDQHEIGIDGALIPWKEAVWMRLYEEKIFENMKLEVDPTTVIPSKFILEPASIGENLNFHEEDQEYRLLTAGENRRVTADDHFQVRKSFIFTLSSIYFQDTRLIRFSVDDKDSNFFSYNPGDVLMVWPYNNDESMQIVIDALQYSDDLLDRPVHIRTNDRYLNPPPKWLVGDPTTLRSCLRRLLDLQAIPRRTFFEVFASLAVDEFEKRRLLELASPQGLDDLLAYANRVRRTTAETFRDFPVTSKSIPPERLFDLLKTIRPRAFSIASSPVVQGNAIELLVAKVQYKSRLSDPRRGLCSTFLSRLKPGDKVFSKIRPGTFKFPPVEVPLICIGPGTGVAPFRSLLISRERNASSCQSILYFGCRNSKSDDYFREEWEKCRKTKVVKAYSRDQEERIYVQHRMIEPQNAGEIREWILEKNG
;
A
#
# COMPACT_ATOMS: atom_id res chain seq x y z
N MET A 1 -48.16 47.07 -51.11
CA MET A 1 -46.96 47.31 -50.28
C MET A 1 -47.26 46.80 -48.89
N LYS A 2 -46.97 45.51 -48.59
CA LYS A 2 -47.17 44.95 -47.25
C LYS A 2 -46.01 45.45 -46.40
N MET A 3 -46.29 46.23 -45.35
CA MET A 3 -45.30 46.60 -44.34
C MET A 3 -44.71 45.31 -43.76
N GLU A 4 -43.40 45.13 -43.89
CA GLU A 4 -42.65 44.12 -43.13
C GLU A 4 -42.84 44.46 -41.65
N VAL A 5 -43.57 43.60 -40.94
CA VAL A 5 -43.73 43.67 -39.49
C VAL A 5 -42.33 43.51 -38.89
N SER A 6 -41.90 44.43 -38.03
CA SER A 6 -40.60 44.29 -37.36
C SER A 6 -40.57 42.98 -36.57
N THR A 7 -39.39 42.37 -36.43
CA THR A 7 -39.20 41.13 -35.66
C THR A 7 -39.71 41.25 -34.22
N GLU A 8 -39.64 42.46 -33.64
CA GLU A 8 -40.16 42.79 -32.31
C GLU A 8 -41.70 42.79 -32.26
N GLU A 9 -42.37 43.46 -33.21
CA GLU A 9 -43.84 43.48 -33.27
C GLU A 9 -44.42 42.07 -33.48
N ALA A 10 -43.73 41.23 -34.25
CA ALA A 10 -44.12 39.83 -34.45
C ALA A 10 -43.98 39.01 -33.16
N ALA A 11 -42.88 39.17 -32.42
CA ALA A 11 -42.66 38.51 -31.13
C ALA A 11 -43.70 38.94 -30.09
N GLN A 12 -44.01 40.24 -30.05
CA GLN A 12 -44.96 40.79 -29.09
C GLN A 12 -46.39 40.32 -29.38
N LYS A 13 -46.79 40.27 -30.66
CA LYS A 13 -48.08 39.68 -31.06
C LYS A 13 -48.16 38.19 -30.72
N TRP A 14 -47.09 37.43 -30.98
CA TRP A 14 -47.03 36.00 -30.66
C TRP A 14 -47.17 35.76 -29.17
N LEU A 15 -46.43 36.52 -28.35
CA LEU A 15 -46.43 36.40 -26.90
C LEU A 15 -47.76 36.82 -26.27
N ALA A 16 -48.44 37.83 -26.83
CA ALA A 16 -49.73 38.30 -26.33
C ALA A 16 -50.85 37.24 -26.43
N THR A 17 -50.74 36.31 -27.38
CA THR A 17 -51.70 35.20 -27.55
C THR A 17 -51.19 33.86 -27.01
N ALA A 18 -50.00 33.84 -26.40
CA ALA A 18 -49.40 32.62 -25.86
C ALA A 18 -49.92 32.32 -24.45
N GLN A 19 -50.17 31.04 -24.17
CA GLN A 19 -50.59 30.55 -22.86
C GLN A 19 -49.44 29.82 -22.17
N PHE A 20 -49.32 30.00 -20.86
CA PHE A 20 -48.39 29.23 -20.03
C PHE A 20 -48.73 27.74 -20.09
N ARG A 21 -47.73 26.90 -20.35
CA ARG A 21 -47.88 25.45 -20.36
C ARG A 21 -47.20 24.81 -19.16
N GLU A 22 -45.92 25.08 -18.97
CA GLU A 22 -45.13 24.55 -17.84
C GLU A 22 -43.83 25.33 -17.63
N ILE A 23 -43.20 25.14 -16.47
CA ILE A 23 -41.83 25.57 -16.21
C ILE A 23 -40.91 24.43 -16.65
N LEU A 24 -40.07 24.67 -17.65
CA LEU A 24 -39.10 23.69 -18.12
C LEU A 24 -37.95 23.52 -17.12
N ALA A 25 -37.40 24.63 -16.62
CA ALA A 25 -36.32 24.62 -15.64
C ALA A 25 -36.32 25.92 -14.81
N SER A 26 -35.67 25.88 -13.64
CA SER A 26 -35.43 27.03 -12.77
C SER A 26 -34.01 26.95 -12.22
N ASP A 27 -33.24 28.03 -12.38
CA ASP A 27 -31.90 28.17 -11.82
C ASP A 27 -31.93 29.23 -10.73
N THR A 28 -31.88 28.79 -9.48
CA THR A 28 -31.93 29.68 -8.31
C THR A 28 -30.63 30.44 -8.10
N SER A 29 -29.50 29.92 -8.58
CA SER A 29 -28.17 30.56 -8.48
C SER A 29 -28.07 31.74 -9.44
N HIS A 30 -28.51 31.57 -10.69
CA HIS A 30 -28.52 32.62 -11.71
C HIS A 30 -29.82 33.44 -11.74
N LYS A 31 -30.81 33.08 -10.90
CA LYS A 31 -32.15 33.71 -10.84
C LYS A 31 -32.82 33.70 -12.21
N SER A 32 -32.83 32.53 -12.83
CA SER A 32 -33.33 32.31 -14.19
C SER A 32 -34.48 31.31 -14.21
N GLN A 33 -35.41 31.48 -15.14
CA GLN A 33 -36.55 30.58 -15.34
C GLN A 33 -36.78 30.33 -16.83
N PHE A 34 -37.02 29.08 -17.19
CA PHE A 34 -37.29 28.64 -18.55
C PHE A 34 -38.75 28.20 -18.63
N VAL A 35 -39.55 28.89 -19.42
CA VAL A 35 -41.01 28.70 -19.47
C VAL A 35 -41.43 28.21 -20.85
N LEU A 36 -42.19 27.12 -20.90
CA LEU A 36 -42.84 26.68 -22.12
C LEU A 36 -44.19 27.37 -22.27
N LEU A 37 -44.40 27.93 -23.45
CA LEU A 37 -45.61 28.58 -23.88
C LEU A 37 -46.21 27.85 -25.08
N SER A 38 -47.53 27.96 -25.25
CA SER A 38 -48.24 27.42 -26.43
C SER A 38 -49.33 28.37 -26.89
N GLN A 39 -49.55 28.44 -28.20
CA GLN A 39 -50.72 29.09 -28.77
C GLN A 39 -51.87 28.10 -28.97
N GLU A 40 -53.10 28.60 -29.15
CA GLU A 40 -54.27 27.77 -29.50
C GLU A 40 -54.08 27.01 -30.83
N SER A 41 -53.22 27.52 -31.72
CA SER A 41 -52.82 26.85 -32.97
C SER A 41 -51.96 25.60 -32.76
N GLY A 42 -51.49 25.35 -31.53
CA GLY A 42 -50.55 24.27 -31.19
C GLY A 42 -49.07 24.64 -31.35
N GLU A 43 -48.76 25.87 -31.79
CA GLU A 43 -47.39 26.36 -31.90
C GLU A 43 -46.76 26.56 -30.51
N LEU A 44 -45.54 26.06 -30.32
CA LEU A 44 -44.81 26.16 -29.06
C LEU A 44 -43.84 27.34 -29.09
N GLY A 45 -43.55 27.89 -27.91
CA GLY A 45 -42.46 28.84 -27.72
C GLY A 45 -41.82 28.69 -26.36
N ILE A 46 -40.54 29.02 -26.25
CA ILE A 46 -39.80 28.94 -24.99
C ILE A 46 -39.38 30.35 -24.60
N LEU A 47 -39.79 30.80 -23.41
CA LEU A 47 -39.44 32.08 -22.83
C LEU A 47 -38.40 31.88 -21.73
N LEU A 48 -37.18 32.34 -21.98
CA LEU A 48 -36.10 32.39 -21.00
C LEU A 48 -36.19 33.72 -20.27
N LEU A 49 -36.24 33.67 -18.95
CA LEU A 49 -36.34 34.84 -18.07
C LEU A 49 -35.11 34.86 -17.18
N ASN A 50 -34.29 35.91 -17.26
CA ASN A 50 -33.10 36.09 -16.44
C ASN A 50 -33.21 37.40 -15.67
N LYS A 51 -32.87 37.39 -14.37
CA LYS A 51 -32.73 38.65 -13.65
C LYS A 51 -31.58 39.45 -14.25
N SER A 52 -31.83 40.69 -14.65
CA SER A 52 -30.77 41.54 -15.18
C SER A 52 -29.71 41.75 -14.09
N PRO A 53 -28.41 41.69 -14.43
CA PRO A 53 -27.35 42.09 -13.51
C PRO A 53 -27.61 43.52 -13.00
N PHE A 54 -27.20 43.80 -11.78
CA PHE A 54 -27.19 45.18 -11.30
C PHE A 54 -26.20 45.99 -12.12
N SER A 55 -26.58 47.20 -12.51
CA SER A 55 -25.66 48.14 -13.13
C SER A 55 -24.49 48.41 -12.18
N GLU A 56 -23.27 48.41 -12.71
CA GLU A 56 -22.07 48.85 -11.99
C GLU A 56 -21.86 50.38 -12.09
N ASP A 57 -22.70 51.08 -12.87
CA ASP A 57 -22.66 52.53 -12.98
C ASP A 57 -23.11 53.19 -11.67
N GLN A 58 -22.19 53.92 -11.03
CA GLN A 58 -22.43 54.60 -9.76
C GLN A 58 -23.62 55.58 -9.81
N SER A 59 -23.88 56.20 -10.96
CA SER A 59 -25.00 57.14 -11.13
C SER A 59 -26.34 56.42 -11.02
N VAL A 60 -26.48 55.30 -11.73
CA VAL A 60 -27.65 54.43 -11.70
C VAL A 60 -27.84 53.84 -10.30
N ILE A 61 -26.75 53.37 -9.67
CA ILE A 61 -26.79 52.83 -8.30
C ILE A 61 -27.32 53.86 -7.30
N SER A 62 -26.79 55.07 -7.36
CA SER A 62 -27.16 56.16 -6.45
C SER A 62 -28.63 56.57 -6.62
N GLU A 63 -29.15 56.52 -7.84
CA GLU A 63 -30.52 56.89 -8.15
C GLU A 63 -31.52 55.88 -7.58
N TRP A 64 -31.31 54.58 -7.83
CA TRP A 64 -32.26 53.58 -7.36
C TRP A 64 -32.20 53.40 -5.84
N ILE A 65 -31.03 53.57 -5.19
CA ILE A 65 -30.90 53.54 -3.71
C ILE A 65 -31.80 54.60 -3.05
N LYS A 66 -31.85 55.82 -3.61
CA LYS A 66 -32.69 56.90 -3.06
C LYS A 66 -34.19 56.60 -3.14
N GLN A 67 -34.59 55.82 -4.14
CA GLN A 67 -35.99 55.50 -4.42
C GLN A 67 -36.41 54.15 -3.82
N ALA A 68 -35.46 53.36 -3.35
CA ALA A 68 -35.70 52.03 -2.81
C ALA A 68 -36.52 52.09 -1.52
N ARG A 69 -37.43 51.12 -1.35
CA ARG A 69 -38.21 50.93 -0.13
C ARG A 69 -37.79 49.66 0.56
N LEU A 70 -37.52 49.73 1.86
CA LEU A 70 -37.14 48.58 2.67
C LEU A 70 -38.34 48.03 3.43
N LYS A 71 -38.44 46.72 3.50
CA LYS A 71 -39.34 45.98 4.39
C LYS A 71 -38.51 45.09 5.29
N GLU A 72 -38.57 45.33 6.60
CA GLU A 72 -37.81 44.57 7.58
C GLU A 72 -38.22 43.09 7.60
N ILE A 73 -37.23 42.20 7.65
CA ILE A 73 -37.39 40.75 7.84
C ILE A 73 -36.96 40.37 9.26
N SER A 74 -35.78 40.81 9.69
CA SER A 74 -35.25 40.57 11.04
C SER A 74 -34.19 41.61 11.39
N LYS A 75 -34.03 41.94 12.67
CA LYS A 75 -33.07 42.93 13.14
C LYS A 75 -32.53 42.59 14.53
N ASN A 76 -31.23 42.78 14.74
CA ASN A 76 -30.61 42.86 16.06
C ASN A 76 -29.98 44.26 16.27
N ASP A 77 -29.14 44.40 17.29
CA ASP A 77 -28.51 45.65 17.70
C ASP A 77 -27.53 46.23 16.65
N ILE A 78 -26.98 45.41 15.76
CA ILE A 78 -25.98 45.84 14.77
C ILE A 78 -26.42 45.56 13.32
N TYR A 79 -27.18 44.49 13.10
CA TYR A 79 -27.50 43.95 11.78
C TYR A 79 -29.02 43.90 11.55
N GLY A 80 -29.46 44.35 10.38
CA GLY A 80 -30.83 44.22 9.91
C GLY A 80 -30.89 43.54 8.54
N CYS A 81 -31.78 42.56 8.41
CA CYS A 81 -32.14 41.91 7.17
C CYS A 81 -33.43 42.52 6.61
N TYR A 82 -33.40 43.00 5.37
CA TYR A 82 -34.52 43.71 4.73
C TYR A 82 -34.80 43.12 3.35
N SER A 83 -36.07 43.04 2.97
CA SER A 83 -36.47 42.96 1.55
C SER A 83 -36.43 44.36 0.96
N ILE A 84 -35.75 44.55 -0.17
CA ILE A 84 -35.65 45.83 -0.85
C ILE A 84 -36.51 45.86 -2.12
N GLN A 85 -37.38 46.85 -2.24
CA GLN A 85 -38.18 47.12 -3.43
C GLN A 85 -37.52 48.26 -4.21
N VAL A 86 -36.99 47.93 -5.38
CA VAL A 86 -36.36 48.85 -6.32
C VAL A 86 -37.39 49.28 -7.38
N PRO A 87 -37.37 50.53 -7.89
CA PRO A 87 -38.25 50.94 -8.99
C PRO A 87 -38.15 50.01 -10.22
N VAL A 88 -39.25 49.91 -10.97
CA VAL A 88 -39.46 48.88 -12.00
C VAL A 88 -38.49 49.05 -13.16
N GLU A 89 -38.17 50.29 -13.51
CA GLU A 89 -37.23 50.69 -14.55
C GLU A 89 -35.80 50.21 -14.31
N PHE A 90 -35.39 50.02 -13.05
CA PHE A 90 -34.07 49.48 -12.68
C PHE A 90 -34.09 47.98 -12.39
N ASN A 91 -35.27 47.35 -12.43
CA ASN A 91 -35.49 45.97 -11.99
C ASN A 91 -35.99 45.07 -13.14
N LEU A 92 -35.57 45.36 -14.36
CA LEU A 92 -35.97 44.67 -15.59
C LEU A 92 -35.55 43.20 -15.59
N ILE A 93 -36.33 42.38 -16.28
CA ILE A 93 -36.00 40.97 -16.57
C ILE A 93 -35.48 40.93 -18.00
N ASN A 94 -34.27 40.42 -18.19
CA ASN A 94 -33.75 40.14 -19.51
C ASN A 94 -34.39 38.84 -20.01
N SER A 95 -34.92 38.83 -21.24
CA SER A 95 -35.61 37.66 -21.77
C SER A 95 -35.18 37.29 -23.18
N GLN A 96 -35.30 36.00 -23.49
CA GLN A 96 -35.13 35.47 -24.84
C GLN A 96 -36.35 34.61 -25.18
N LEU A 97 -36.99 34.89 -26.31
CA LEU A 97 -38.14 34.13 -26.80
C LEU A 97 -37.74 33.30 -28.02
N ILE A 98 -37.92 31.99 -27.94
CA ILE A 98 -37.67 31.04 -29.03
C ILE A 98 -39.02 30.56 -29.56
N TYR A 99 -39.38 30.93 -30.79
CA TYR A 99 -40.63 30.55 -31.44
C TYR A 99 -40.47 30.53 -32.98
N PRO A 100 -41.05 29.54 -33.69
CA PRO A 100 -41.67 28.33 -33.17
C PRO A 100 -40.63 27.39 -32.54
N ALA A 101 -40.92 26.87 -31.34
CA ALA A 101 -40.08 25.91 -30.65
C ALA A 101 -40.42 24.48 -31.12
N THR A 102 -39.39 23.67 -31.34
CA THR A 102 -39.53 22.24 -31.62
C THR A 102 -39.44 21.44 -30.34
N GLU A 103 -39.88 20.18 -30.35
CA GLU A 103 -39.74 19.29 -29.20
C GLU A 103 -38.27 19.13 -28.75
N LYS A 104 -37.32 19.18 -29.71
CA LYS A 104 -35.88 19.19 -29.39
C LYS A 104 -35.46 20.43 -28.60
N HIS A 105 -36.02 21.60 -28.91
CA HIS A 105 -35.77 22.80 -28.12
C HIS A 105 -36.36 22.65 -26.71
N VAL A 106 -37.57 22.08 -26.59
CA VAL A 106 -38.22 21.85 -25.30
C VAL A 106 -37.37 20.95 -24.41
N GLN A 107 -36.92 19.81 -24.93
CA GLN A 107 -36.05 18.88 -24.20
C GLN A 107 -34.75 19.54 -23.74
N LYS A 108 -34.10 20.33 -24.61
CA LYS A 108 -32.84 21.02 -24.28
C LYS A 108 -32.92 21.93 -23.04
N TYR A 109 -34.04 22.62 -22.84
CA TYR A 109 -34.22 23.57 -21.74
C TYR A 109 -34.99 23.01 -20.55
N ARG A 110 -35.45 21.75 -20.64
CA ARG A 110 -36.10 21.06 -19.53
C ARG A 110 -35.05 20.64 -18.51
N ALA A 111 -35.36 20.82 -17.24
CA ALA A 111 -34.53 20.36 -16.15
C ALA A 111 -34.45 18.83 -16.20
N GLU A 112 -33.22 18.33 -16.25
CA GLU A 112 -32.92 16.91 -16.20
C GLU A 112 -32.51 16.51 -14.79
N GLU A 113 -32.98 15.35 -14.33
CA GLU A 113 -32.50 14.76 -13.08
C GLU A 113 -31.05 14.31 -13.26
N LYS A 114 -30.15 14.86 -12.43
CA LYS A 114 -28.73 14.52 -12.47
C LYS A 114 -28.46 13.37 -11.52
N ILE A 115 -28.04 12.24 -12.07
CA ILE A 115 -27.64 11.04 -11.30
C ILE A 115 -26.13 10.82 -11.38
N VAL A 116 -25.54 10.33 -10.29
CA VAL A 116 -24.14 9.91 -10.28
C VAL A 116 -24.08 8.46 -10.76
N ILE A 117 -23.42 8.26 -11.90
CA ILE A 117 -23.18 6.93 -12.47
C ILE A 117 -21.71 6.58 -12.26
N ARG A 118 -21.45 5.42 -11.67
CA ARG A 118 -20.10 4.85 -11.60
C ARG A 118 -19.94 3.83 -12.70
N GLU A 119 -19.39 4.26 -13.83
CA GLU A 119 -19.13 3.38 -14.97
C GLU A 119 -17.95 2.45 -14.67
N THR A 120 -18.22 1.14 -14.67
CA THR A 120 -17.18 0.11 -14.58
C THR A 120 -16.49 -0.09 -15.94
N PRO A 121 -15.29 -0.70 -15.98
CA PRO A 121 -14.67 -1.09 -17.26
C PRO A 121 -15.57 -1.98 -18.12
N GLU A 122 -16.37 -2.85 -17.51
CA GLU A 122 -17.36 -3.69 -18.20
C GLU A 122 -18.48 -2.85 -18.81
N ASP A 123 -19.01 -1.88 -18.06
CA ASP A 123 -19.99 -0.91 -18.58
C ASP A 123 -19.39 -0.12 -19.75
N TYR A 124 -18.10 0.25 -19.66
CA TYR A 124 -17.43 0.92 -20.76
C TYR A 124 -17.40 0.04 -22.01
N GLU A 125 -16.94 -1.21 -21.93
CA GLU A 125 -16.82 -2.07 -23.12
C GLU A 125 -18.19 -2.49 -23.68
N GLN A 126 -19.17 -2.79 -22.82
CA GLN A 126 -20.46 -3.35 -23.23
C GLN A 126 -21.53 -2.29 -23.53
N ILE A 127 -21.39 -1.08 -22.99
CA ILE A 127 -22.41 -0.03 -23.10
C ILE A 127 -21.79 1.20 -23.76
N THR A 128 -20.80 1.81 -23.12
CA THR A 128 -20.29 3.12 -23.53
C THR A 128 -19.55 3.05 -24.85
N LYS A 129 -18.64 2.11 -25.05
CA LYS A 129 -17.84 1.96 -26.26
C LYS A 129 -18.73 1.61 -27.45
N ILE A 130 -19.69 0.70 -27.26
CA ILE A 130 -20.70 0.40 -28.28
C ILE A 130 -21.53 1.65 -28.60
N TYR A 131 -21.91 2.43 -27.59
CA TYR A 131 -22.59 3.70 -27.78
C TYR A 131 -21.72 4.70 -28.56
N ILE A 132 -20.45 4.87 -28.20
CA ILE A 132 -19.50 5.74 -28.91
C ILE A 132 -19.40 5.30 -30.35
N GLU A 133 -19.10 4.03 -30.62
CA GLU A 133 -18.90 3.51 -31.98
C GLU A 133 -20.16 3.62 -32.84
N LYS A 134 -21.35 3.58 -32.22
CA LYS A 134 -22.63 3.69 -32.92
C LYS A 134 -23.11 5.13 -33.12
N TYR A 135 -22.84 6.02 -32.16
CA TYR A 135 -23.45 7.36 -32.09
C TYR A 135 -22.42 8.50 -32.13
N GLN A 136 -21.13 8.21 -32.28
CA GLN A 136 -20.10 9.23 -32.44
C GLN A 136 -20.43 10.12 -33.65
N MET A 137 -20.46 11.42 -33.40
CA MET A 137 -20.66 12.41 -34.46
C MET A 137 -19.47 12.43 -35.41
N ASN A 138 -19.71 12.82 -36.66
CA ASN A 138 -18.63 13.02 -37.62
C ASN A 138 -17.65 14.09 -37.09
N LEU A 139 -16.37 13.72 -36.94
CA LEU A 139 -15.31 14.58 -36.39
C LEU A 139 -14.60 15.43 -37.46
N GLN A 140 -15.05 15.41 -38.71
CA GLN A 140 -14.41 16.18 -39.79
C GLN A 140 -14.30 17.67 -39.46
N TRP A 141 -15.26 18.23 -38.71
CA TRP A 141 -15.17 19.61 -38.27
C TRP A 141 -14.00 19.84 -37.30
N VAL A 142 -13.70 18.91 -36.38
CA VAL A 142 -12.53 18.97 -35.49
C VAL A 142 -11.24 18.90 -36.31
N TYR A 143 -11.18 17.97 -37.27
CA TYR A 143 -10.03 17.81 -38.14
C TYR A 143 -9.80 19.06 -39.02
N ASN A 144 -10.87 19.72 -39.46
CA ASN A 144 -10.75 20.99 -40.18
C ASN A 144 -10.14 22.10 -39.31
N ILE A 145 -10.37 22.10 -38.00
CA ILE A 145 -9.71 23.05 -37.07
C ILE A 145 -8.22 22.70 -36.92
N LEU A 146 -7.90 21.43 -36.71
CA LEU A 146 -6.51 20.95 -36.61
C LEU A 146 -5.71 21.25 -37.88
N GLU A 147 -6.32 21.09 -39.05
CA GLU A 147 -5.74 21.40 -40.36
C GLU A 147 -5.87 22.87 -40.76
N LYS A 148 -6.48 23.72 -39.90
CA LYS A 148 -6.74 25.15 -40.13
C LYS A 148 -7.53 25.46 -41.41
N LYS A 149 -8.35 24.51 -41.87
CA LYS A 149 -9.30 24.69 -42.98
C LYS A 149 -10.57 25.43 -42.54
N ALA A 150 -10.88 25.43 -41.25
CA ALA A 150 -11.99 26.17 -40.66
C ALA A 150 -11.61 26.66 -39.26
N GLU A 151 -12.18 27.80 -38.84
CA GLU A 151 -11.98 28.40 -37.51
C GLU A 151 -10.51 28.69 -37.14
N ALA A 152 -9.66 28.88 -38.14
CA ALA A 152 -8.23 29.14 -37.97
C ALA A 152 -7.96 30.41 -37.15
N GLU A 153 -8.87 31.38 -37.20
CA GLU A 153 -8.82 32.62 -36.43
C GLU A 153 -8.99 32.41 -34.91
N ARG A 154 -9.62 31.30 -34.49
CA ARG A 154 -9.76 30.95 -33.07
C ARG A 154 -8.49 30.33 -32.51
N VAL A 155 -7.66 29.73 -33.37
CA VAL A 155 -6.40 29.07 -32.98
C VAL A 155 -5.33 30.12 -32.73
N PHE A 156 -4.76 30.12 -31.53
CA PHE A 156 -3.76 31.11 -31.14
C PHE A 156 -2.41 30.51 -30.75
N TYR A 157 -2.32 29.19 -30.69
CA TYR A 157 -1.07 28.48 -30.48
C TYR A 157 -1.16 27.09 -31.11
N GLU A 158 -0.03 26.60 -31.58
CA GLU A 158 0.13 25.25 -32.09
C GLU A 158 1.49 24.72 -31.67
N GLU A 159 1.50 23.53 -31.09
CA GLU A 159 2.72 22.73 -30.95
C GLU A 159 2.83 21.81 -32.15
N ALA A 160 3.78 22.09 -33.03
CA ALA A 160 4.01 21.30 -34.23
C ALA A 160 4.68 19.96 -33.88
N CYS A 161 3.88 18.89 -33.76
CA CYS A 161 4.33 17.51 -33.68
C CYS A 161 3.18 16.57 -34.10
N SER A 162 3.44 15.59 -34.94
CA SER A 162 2.38 14.68 -35.42
C SER A 162 1.87 13.74 -34.33
N GLU A 163 2.73 13.34 -33.39
CA GLU A 163 2.39 12.38 -32.32
C GLU A 163 2.08 13.08 -30.99
N PHE A 164 2.75 14.19 -30.67
CA PHE A 164 2.63 14.89 -29.40
C PHE A 164 2.25 16.37 -29.55
N GLY A 165 1.65 16.73 -30.68
CA GLY A 165 1.21 18.09 -30.96
C GLY A 165 -0.23 18.34 -30.51
N TRP A 166 -0.54 19.60 -30.33
CA TRP A 166 -1.88 20.10 -30.04
C TRP A 166 -2.01 21.54 -30.49
N ILE A 167 -3.25 22.00 -30.67
CA ILE A 167 -3.58 23.40 -30.86
C ILE A 167 -4.25 23.97 -29.62
N LEU A 168 -4.09 25.27 -29.37
CA LEU A 168 -4.96 26.02 -28.45
C LEU A 168 -5.87 26.94 -29.23
N ALA A 169 -7.16 26.83 -28.96
CA ALA A 169 -8.19 27.66 -29.55
C ALA A 169 -9.09 28.30 -28.48
N ASN A 170 -9.59 29.51 -28.74
CA ASN A 170 -10.64 30.10 -27.90
C ASN A 170 -11.91 29.28 -28.05
N ASP A 171 -12.62 28.98 -26.95
CA ASP A 171 -13.92 28.32 -26.99
C ASP A 171 -15.01 29.28 -27.51
N ILE A 172 -16.03 28.76 -28.19
CA ILE A 172 -17.13 29.56 -28.76
C ILE A 172 -18.00 30.21 -27.67
N LYS A 173 -17.94 29.69 -26.45
CA LYS A 173 -18.67 30.22 -25.29
C LYS A 173 -18.01 31.47 -24.71
N TRP A 174 -16.81 31.82 -25.15
CA TRP A 174 -16.10 33.00 -24.66
C TRP A 174 -16.10 34.12 -25.69
N ASP A 175 -16.34 35.35 -25.22
CA ASP A 175 -16.38 36.57 -26.04
C ASP A 175 -14.99 37.05 -26.48
N GLY A 176 -13.92 36.44 -25.96
CA GLY A 176 -12.53 36.81 -26.23
C GLY A 176 -12.06 38.08 -25.50
N VAL A 177 -12.90 38.67 -24.64
CA VAL A 177 -12.64 39.96 -23.98
C VAL A 177 -12.74 39.85 -22.46
N THR A 178 -13.82 39.23 -21.96
CA THR A 178 -14.09 39.15 -20.52
C THR A 178 -13.21 38.08 -19.87
N LYS A 179 -12.15 38.49 -19.16
CA LYS A 179 -11.15 37.59 -18.55
C LYS A 179 -11.77 36.62 -17.53
N GLU A 180 -12.78 37.05 -16.81
CA GLU A 180 -13.53 36.24 -15.84
C GLU A 180 -14.22 35.05 -16.48
N ASN A 181 -14.57 35.16 -17.77
CA ASN A 181 -15.25 34.13 -18.56
C ASN A 181 -14.28 33.38 -19.50
N LEU A 182 -12.96 33.57 -19.33
CA LEU A 182 -11.95 32.98 -20.21
C LEU A 182 -12.16 31.46 -20.33
N TYR A 183 -12.25 31.01 -21.58
CA TYR A 183 -12.43 29.62 -21.94
C TYR A 183 -11.61 29.30 -23.19
N CYS A 184 -10.61 28.43 -23.04
CA CYS A 184 -9.80 27.90 -24.14
C CYS A 184 -9.86 26.37 -24.16
N LEU A 185 -9.64 25.79 -25.35
CA LEU A 185 -9.53 24.35 -25.57
C LEU A 185 -8.14 24.01 -26.09
N ALA A 186 -7.51 22.98 -25.52
CA ALA A 186 -6.41 22.28 -26.17
C ALA A 186 -6.94 21.05 -26.90
N ILE A 187 -6.80 21.00 -28.23
CA ILE A 187 -7.21 19.87 -29.06
C ILE A 187 -5.94 19.17 -29.54
N ILE A 188 -5.79 17.88 -29.20
CA ILE A 188 -4.58 17.12 -29.55
C ILE A 188 -4.61 16.68 -31.02
N ASN A 189 -3.44 16.52 -31.62
CA ASN A 189 -3.31 16.05 -33.01
C ASN A 189 -3.58 14.53 -33.15
N ARG A 190 -3.45 13.78 -32.05
CA ARG A 190 -3.69 12.33 -32.02
C ARG A 190 -5.16 12.00 -32.24
N HIS A 191 -5.44 11.09 -33.18
CA HIS A 191 -6.80 10.63 -33.51
C HIS A 191 -7.16 9.31 -32.81
N ASP A 192 -6.20 8.66 -32.15
CA ASP A 192 -6.37 7.37 -31.47
C ASP A 192 -6.92 7.49 -30.05
N VAL A 193 -6.90 8.69 -29.46
CA VAL A 193 -7.30 8.93 -28.07
C VAL A 193 -8.68 9.58 -28.02
N ARG A 194 -9.70 8.80 -27.67
CA ARG A 194 -11.10 9.26 -27.62
C ARG A 194 -11.42 9.93 -26.28
N SER A 195 -10.86 9.41 -25.19
CA SER A 195 -11.10 9.89 -23.83
C SER A 195 -9.94 9.55 -22.89
N ILE A 196 -10.04 9.92 -21.60
CA ILE A 196 -9.03 9.57 -20.61
C ILE A 196 -8.84 8.04 -20.41
N ARG A 197 -9.79 7.20 -20.86
CA ARG A 197 -9.67 5.72 -20.85
C ARG A 197 -8.54 5.21 -21.74
N ASP A 198 -8.25 5.95 -22.80
CA ASP A 198 -7.26 5.54 -23.81
C ASP A 198 -5.83 5.94 -23.39
N LEU A 199 -5.69 6.76 -22.35
CA LEU A 199 -4.40 7.25 -21.86
C LEU A 199 -3.63 6.17 -21.09
N ARG A 200 -2.31 6.20 -21.24
CA ARG A 200 -1.34 5.31 -20.60
C ARG A 200 -0.18 6.07 -19.96
N GLY A 201 0.66 5.35 -19.22
CA GLY A 201 1.89 5.87 -18.62
C GLY A 201 2.85 6.46 -19.64
N SER A 202 2.84 5.98 -20.89
CA SER A 202 3.59 6.57 -22.00
C SER A 202 3.15 7.99 -22.37
N ASP A 203 1.94 8.39 -21.99
CA ASP A 203 1.39 9.70 -22.33
C ASP A 203 1.70 10.77 -21.26
N VAL A 204 2.31 10.38 -20.13
CA VAL A 204 2.57 11.28 -18.98
C VAL A 204 3.40 12.49 -19.38
N ASP A 205 4.52 12.28 -20.07
CA ASP A 205 5.43 13.37 -20.46
C ASP A 205 4.75 14.36 -21.43
N PHE A 206 3.91 13.83 -22.31
CA PHE A 206 3.09 14.62 -23.22
C PHE A 206 2.06 15.46 -22.46
N LEU A 207 1.35 14.86 -21.51
CA LEU A 207 0.33 15.55 -20.71
C LEU A 207 0.93 16.66 -19.84
N GLU A 208 2.11 16.44 -19.26
CA GLU A 208 2.84 17.48 -18.52
C GLU A 208 3.26 18.63 -19.43
N LYS A 209 3.83 18.33 -20.60
CA LYS A 209 4.20 19.34 -21.58
C LYS A 209 2.97 20.13 -22.04
N LEU A 210 1.86 19.45 -22.35
CA LEU A 210 0.60 20.06 -22.75
C LEU A 210 0.08 21.00 -21.66
N ARG A 211 0.03 20.55 -20.40
CA ARG A 211 -0.40 21.36 -19.24
C ARG A 211 0.46 22.61 -19.10
N ASP A 212 1.76 22.44 -18.92
CA ASP A 212 2.66 23.51 -18.51
C ASP A 212 2.80 24.56 -19.62
N LYS A 213 2.93 24.09 -20.86
CA LYS A 213 3.05 24.99 -22.02
C LYS A 213 1.75 25.73 -22.28
N SER A 214 0.60 25.07 -22.17
CA SER A 214 -0.70 25.72 -22.43
C SER A 214 -1.04 26.76 -21.37
N LEU A 215 -0.81 26.46 -20.09
CA LEU A 215 -0.97 27.45 -19.01
C LEU A 215 -0.10 28.67 -19.23
N LYS A 216 1.17 28.46 -19.63
CA LYS A 216 2.10 29.56 -19.90
C LYS A 216 1.65 30.42 -21.08
N VAL A 217 1.23 29.80 -22.19
CA VAL A 217 0.76 30.51 -23.37
C VAL A 217 -0.50 31.32 -23.09
N ILE A 218 -1.47 30.76 -22.34
CA ILE A 218 -2.71 31.46 -21.97
C ILE A 218 -2.37 32.63 -21.05
N GLN A 219 -1.48 32.43 -20.07
CA GLN A 219 -1.03 33.50 -19.18
C GLN A 219 -0.36 34.65 -19.94
N ASP A 220 0.56 34.33 -20.85
CA ASP A 220 1.29 35.35 -21.62
C ASP A 220 0.38 36.12 -22.59
N LYS A 221 -0.64 35.45 -23.15
CA LYS A 221 -1.55 36.05 -24.12
C LYS A 221 -2.64 36.91 -23.47
N TYR A 222 -3.25 36.44 -22.38
CA TYR A 222 -4.44 37.05 -21.80
C TYR A 222 -4.21 37.70 -20.44
N ASP A 223 -2.98 37.64 -19.92
CA ASP A 223 -2.61 38.21 -18.62
C ASP A 223 -3.54 37.71 -17.51
N VAL A 224 -3.67 36.38 -17.46
CA VAL A 224 -4.38 35.61 -16.41
C VAL A 224 -3.39 34.65 -15.77
N PRO A 225 -3.08 34.77 -14.48
CA PRO A 225 -2.15 33.88 -13.79
C PRO A 225 -2.54 32.41 -13.91
N ALA A 226 -1.56 31.51 -14.08
CA ALA A 226 -1.82 30.06 -14.21
C ALA A 226 -2.59 29.47 -13.03
N ASN A 227 -2.40 29.99 -11.81
CA ASN A 227 -3.14 29.57 -10.61
C ASN A 227 -4.60 30.08 -10.54
N GLN A 228 -5.01 30.91 -11.50
CA GLN A 228 -6.41 31.31 -11.74
C GLN A 228 -7.04 30.53 -12.89
N LEU A 229 -6.34 29.55 -13.45
CA LEU A 229 -6.83 28.68 -14.51
C LEU A 229 -7.01 27.25 -13.97
N ARG A 230 -8.11 26.62 -14.36
CA ARG A 230 -8.35 25.19 -14.17
C ARG A 230 -8.18 24.48 -15.50
N ALA A 231 -7.39 23.40 -15.50
CA ALA A 231 -7.18 22.53 -16.66
C ALA A 231 -7.80 21.15 -16.39
N TYR A 232 -8.75 20.71 -17.23
CA TYR A 232 -9.49 19.46 -16.97
C TYR A 232 -10.01 18.79 -18.24
N PHE A 233 -10.32 17.50 -18.12
CA PHE A 233 -11.00 16.67 -19.11
C PHE A 233 -12.47 16.50 -18.75
N HIS A 234 -13.32 16.30 -19.76
CA HIS A 234 -14.66 15.74 -19.52
C HIS A 234 -14.63 14.20 -19.53
N TYR A 235 -15.28 13.57 -18.55
CA TYR A 235 -15.53 12.12 -18.59
C TYR A 235 -16.91 11.81 -19.16
N GLN A 236 -16.89 11.13 -20.30
CA GLN A 236 -17.71 11.38 -21.49
C GLN A 236 -17.46 12.77 -22.12
N PRO A 237 -16.46 12.90 -23.01
CA PRO A 237 -16.25 14.12 -23.78
C PRO A 237 -17.37 14.37 -24.78
N SER A 238 -17.61 15.63 -25.13
CA SER A 238 -18.73 16.02 -25.99
C SER A 238 -18.68 15.45 -27.42
N PHE A 239 -17.50 15.09 -27.92
CA PHE A 239 -17.29 14.58 -29.28
C PHE A 239 -16.23 13.47 -29.38
N TYR A 240 -15.84 12.83 -28.28
CA TYR A 240 -14.94 11.65 -28.29
C TYR A 240 -13.65 11.81 -29.11
N HIS A 241 -13.03 12.99 -29.00
CA HIS A 241 -11.65 13.27 -29.37
C HIS A 241 -11.05 13.97 -28.17
N LEU A 242 -9.96 13.45 -27.59
CA LEU A 242 -9.44 13.97 -26.33
C LEU A 242 -9.08 15.46 -26.47
N HIS A 243 -9.60 16.27 -25.55
CA HIS A 243 -9.32 17.69 -25.48
C HIS A 243 -9.32 18.15 -24.03
N VAL A 244 -8.54 19.19 -23.74
CA VAL A 244 -8.40 19.77 -22.40
C VAL A 244 -9.06 21.13 -22.37
N HIS A 245 -9.88 21.36 -21.35
CA HIS A 245 -10.53 22.64 -21.09
C HIS A 245 -9.64 23.48 -20.18
N PHE A 246 -9.34 24.71 -20.58
CA PHE A 246 -8.65 25.70 -19.78
C PHE A 246 -9.60 26.86 -19.49
N VAL A 247 -10.00 26.98 -18.23
CA VAL A 247 -11.08 27.89 -17.83
C VAL A 247 -10.65 28.72 -16.62
N ASN A 248 -11.03 30.00 -16.59
CA ASN A 248 -10.84 30.82 -15.40
C ASN A 248 -11.62 30.23 -14.21
N ILE A 249 -11.00 30.12 -13.04
CA ILE A 249 -11.64 29.58 -11.84
C ILE A 249 -12.91 30.32 -11.41
N LYS A 250 -13.10 31.57 -11.85
CA LYS A 250 -14.31 32.38 -11.61
C LYS A 250 -15.48 32.01 -12.53
N TYR A 251 -15.23 31.36 -13.67
CA TYR A 251 -16.26 30.99 -14.62
C TYR A 251 -16.88 29.64 -14.26
N ASP A 252 -18.19 29.61 -14.03
CA ASP A 252 -18.95 28.38 -13.85
C ASP A 252 -19.30 27.78 -15.22
N ALA A 253 -18.32 27.11 -15.84
CA ALA A 253 -18.51 26.58 -17.18
C ALA A 253 -19.47 25.37 -17.18
N PRO A 254 -20.33 25.23 -18.21
CA PRO A 254 -21.12 24.03 -18.38
C PRO A 254 -20.25 22.77 -18.44
N GLY A 255 -20.59 21.76 -17.63
CA GLY A 255 -19.86 20.49 -17.56
C GLY A 255 -18.82 20.38 -16.43
N GLN A 256 -18.67 21.40 -15.59
CA GLN A 256 -17.73 21.38 -14.44
C GLN A 256 -18.25 20.69 -13.18
N LEU A 257 -19.35 19.95 -13.28
CA LEU A 257 -19.93 19.27 -12.13
C LEU A 257 -19.03 18.12 -11.65
N VAL A 258 -19.22 17.72 -10.39
CA VAL A 258 -18.49 16.61 -9.77
C VAL A 258 -18.59 15.35 -10.67
N TYR A 259 -17.47 14.68 -10.90
CA TYR A 259 -17.26 13.55 -11.82
C TYR A 259 -17.35 13.86 -13.32
N ALA A 260 -17.94 14.98 -13.73
CA ALA A 260 -17.95 15.39 -15.14
C ALA A 260 -16.61 16.02 -15.55
N ALA A 261 -15.95 16.75 -14.65
CA ALA A 261 -14.63 17.34 -14.87
C ALA A 261 -13.54 16.60 -14.06
N VAL A 262 -12.55 16.05 -14.78
CA VAL A 262 -11.39 15.36 -14.20
C VAL A 262 -10.14 16.20 -14.40
N SER A 263 -9.47 16.62 -13.32
CA SER A 263 -8.27 17.45 -13.40
C SER A 263 -7.17 16.78 -14.20
N ILE A 264 -6.45 17.55 -15.04
CA ILE A 264 -5.28 17.02 -15.77
C ILE A 264 -4.18 16.54 -14.81
N GLU A 265 -4.02 17.20 -13.66
CA GLU A 265 -3.05 16.77 -12.65
C GLU A 265 -3.40 15.42 -12.04
N ASP A 266 -4.69 15.18 -11.77
CA ASP A 266 -5.14 13.89 -11.23
C ASP A 266 -4.86 12.78 -12.23
N VAL A 267 -5.15 13.00 -13.52
CA VAL A 267 -4.86 12.02 -14.59
C VAL A 267 -3.36 11.71 -14.68
N ILE A 268 -2.49 12.73 -14.67
CA ILE A 268 -1.04 12.56 -14.70
C ILE A 268 -0.56 11.74 -13.49
N ASN A 269 -1.01 12.10 -12.29
CA ASN A 269 -0.64 11.40 -11.05
C ASN A 269 -1.09 9.95 -11.07
N ASN A 270 -2.30 9.69 -11.56
CA ASN A 270 -2.86 8.35 -11.68
C ASN A 270 -2.04 7.46 -12.63
N LEU A 271 -1.66 7.99 -13.80
CA LEU A 271 -0.85 7.27 -14.79
C LEU A 271 0.60 7.04 -14.33
N ARG A 272 1.16 7.94 -13.52
CA ARG A 272 2.46 7.72 -12.85
C ARG A 272 2.40 6.61 -11.82
N MET A 273 1.28 6.49 -11.11
CA MET A 273 1.08 5.43 -10.12
C MET A 273 0.88 4.07 -10.77
N ALA A 274 0.14 4.00 -11.89
CA ALA A 274 -0.05 2.80 -12.68
C ALA A 274 -0.16 3.17 -14.17
N SER A 275 0.74 2.67 -15.01
CA SER A 275 0.83 3.03 -16.44
C SER A 275 -0.41 2.64 -17.25
N ASP A 276 -1.22 1.76 -16.71
CA ASP A 276 -2.43 1.18 -17.27
C ASP A 276 -3.60 1.35 -16.30
N TYR A 277 -3.51 2.33 -15.39
CA TYR A 277 -4.51 2.68 -14.40
C TYR A 277 -5.95 2.66 -14.91
N TYR A 278 -6.17 3.27 -16.07
CA TYR A 278 -7.50 3.37 -16.68
C TYR A 278 -7.89 2.10 -17.46
N GLN A 279 -7.04 1.06 -17.47
CA GLN A 279 -7.10 -0.12 -18.34
C GLN A 279 -6.93 -1.50 -17.67
N THR A 280 -6.17 -1.69 -16.59
CA THR A 280 -5.84 -3.06 -16.10
C THR A 280 -6.61 -3.62 -14.93
N HIS A 281 -6.58 -4.95 -14.91
CA HIS A 281 -6.98 -5.80 -13.82
C HIS A 281 -5.97 -5.86 -12.67
N ALA A 282 -6.47 -5.90 -11.44
CA ALA A 282 -5.68 -6.05 -10.23
C ALA A 282 -6.28 -7.12 -9.30
N ALA A 283 -5.45 -7.76 -8.49
CA ALA A 283 -5.90 -8.59 -7.39
C ALA A 283 -5.06 -8.29 -6.16
N VAL A 284 -5.67 -8.22 -4.98
CA VAL A 284 -4.96 -7.97 -3.72
C VAL A 284 -5.22 -9.10 -2.74
N LEU A 285 -4.13 -9.68 -2.26
CA LEU A 285 -4.10 -10.56 -1.09
C LEU A 285 -3.39 -9.82 0.04
N GLY A 286 -4.14 -9.50 1.09
CA GLY A 286 -3.58 -9.02 2.34
C GLY A 286 -3.04 -10.17 3.19
N LEU A 287 -1.82 -10.02 3.69
CA LEU A 287 -1.24 -10.90 4.71
C LEU A 287 -1.31 -10.19 6.06
N GLY A 288 -2.14 -10.70 6.97
CA GLY A 288 -2.37 -10.11 8.28
C GLY A 288 -2.33 -11.14 9.41
N ASP A 289 -2.48 -10.63 10.62
CA ASP A 289 -2.57 -11.40 11.85
C ASP A 289 -3.66 -10.74 12.70
N SER A 290 -4.74 -11.48 12.99
CA SER A 290 -5.91 -10.97 13.70
C SER A 290 -5.65 -10.67 15.18
N SER A 291 -4.50 -11.10 15.74
CA SER A 291 -4.06 -10.67 17.07
C SER A 291 -3.65 -9.20 17.12
N TYR A 292 -3.35 -8.58 15.98
CA TYR A 292 -3.06 -7.15 15.88
C TYR A 292 -4.33 -6.34 15.62
N GLN A 293 -4.47 -5.21 16.32
CA GLN A 293 -5.62 -4.31 16.21
C GLN A 293 -5.92 -3.86 14.76
N LYS A 294 -4.87 -3.67 13.93
CA LYS A 294 -4.97 -3.22 12.54
C LYS A 294 -4.89 -4.39 11.55
N PHE A 295 -5.71 -5.42 11.75
CA PHE A 295 -5.75 -6.60 10.90
C PHE A 295 -5.89 -6.25 9.40
N ASN A 296 -4.91 -6.69 8.60
CA ASN A 296 -4.84 -6.52 7.15
C ASN A 296 -4.94 -5.06 6.65
N PHE A 297 -4.56 -4.09 7.49
CA PHE A 297 -4.72 -2.67 7.15
C PHE A 297 -4.03 -2.26 5.85
N ALA A 298 -2.80 -2.74 5.60
CA ALA A 298 -2.08 -2.44 4.37
C ALA A 298 -2.80 -2.98 3.12
N GLY A 299 -3.23 -4.25 3.13
CA GLY A 299 -3.98 -4.86 2.02
C GLY A 299 -5.32 -4.17 1.78
N LYS A 300 -6.07 -3.88 2.85
CA LYS A 300 -7.34 -3.11 2.77
C LYS A 300 -7.14 -1.73 2.17
N ARG A 301 -6.08 -1.03 2.55
CA ARG A 301 -5.76 0.31 2.03
C ARG A 301 -5.37 0.26 0.56
N LEU A 302 -4.55 -0.71 0.16
CA LEU A 302 -4.14 -0.89 -1.23
C LEU A 302 -5.33 -1.24 -2.12
N PHE A 303 -6.17 -2.20 -1.72
CA PHE A 303 -7.36 -2.61 -2.47
C PHE A 303 -8.30 -1.42 -2.72
N ARG A 304 -8.68 -0.70 -1.66
CA ARG A 304 -9.53 0.49 -1.79
C ARG A 304 -8.89 1.56 -2.66
N ARG A 305 -7.57 1.74 -2.57
CA ARG A 305 -6.87 2.70 -3.41
C ARG A 305 -6.96 2.27 -4.87
N LEU A 306 -6.61 1.03 -5.21
CA LEU A 306 -6.72 0.51 -6.58
C LEU A 306 -8.15 0.62 -7.15
N GLU A 307 -9.18 0.35 -6.34
CA GLU A 307 -10.59 0.53 -6.74
C GLU A 307 -11.00 1.99 -6.95
N GLN A 308 -10.59 2.90 -6.04
CA GLN A 308 -10.75 4.35 -6.23
C GLN A 308 -10.02 4.81 -7.48
N LEU A 309 -8.91 4.13 -7.76
CA LEU A 309 -8.04 4.36 -8.87
C LEU A 309 -8.51 3.67 -10.17
N GLY A 310 -9.75 3.19 -10.24
CA GLY A 310 -10.34 2.69 -11.49
C GLY A 310 -9.81 1.33 -11.99
N ALA A 311 -8.94 0.65 -11.22
CA ALA A 311 -8.46 -0.69 -11.57
C ALA A 311 -9.59 -1.72 -11.53
N ARG A 312 -9.59 -2.69 -12.45
CA ARG A 312 -10.55 -3.80 -12.48
C ARG A 312 -10.15 -4.89 -11.47
N MET A 313 -10.83 -5.02 -10.34
CA MET A 313 -10.47 -6.06 -9.38
C MET A 313 -10.88 -7.45 -9.88
N LEU A 314 -9.91 -8.34 -10.16
CA LEU A 314 -10.14 -9.73 -10.62
C LEU A 314 -11.00 -10.52 -9.64
N THR A 315 -10.80 -10.28 -8.34
CA THR A 315 -11.50 -10.97 -7.27
C THR A 315 -11.62 -10.05 -6.05
N GLN A 316 -12.40 -10.47 -5.07
CA GLN A 316 -12.50 -9.80 -3.78
C GLN A 316 -11.14 -9.77 -3.06
N LEU A 317 -10.97 -8.80 -2.16
CA LEU A 317 -9.80 -8.71 -1.31
C LEU A 317 -9.62 -10.01 -0.49
N GLY A 318 -8.51 -10.72 -0.71
CA GLY A 318 -8.12 -11.84 0.13
C GLY A 318 -7.58 -11.33 1.46
N LEU A 319 -8.08 -11.85 2.57
CA LEU A 319 -7.64 -11.47 3.93
C LEU A 319 -7.03 -12.67 4.64
N ALA A 320 -5.76 -12.96 4.35
CA ALA A 320 -5.04 -14.03 5.03
C ALA A 320 -4.76 -13.66 6.48
N ASP A 321 -4.94 -14.64 7.37
CA ASP A 321 -4.75 -14.50 8.80
C ASP A 321 -3.77 -15.56 9.33
N ASP A 322 -2.66 -15.12 9.91
CA ASP A 322 -1.67 -16.00 10.53
C ASP A 322 -2.23 -16.77 11.74
N GLN A 323 -3.32 -16.30 12.37
CA GLN A 323 -3.98 -16.97 13.50
C GLN A 323 -5.02 -18.02 13.07
N HIS A 324 -5.33 -18.13 11.78
CA HIS A 324 -6.25 -19.14 11.28
C HIS A 324 -5.70 -20.56 11.54
N GLU A 325 -6.57 -21.56 11.70
CA GLU A 325 -6.14 -22.94 12.08
C GLU A 325 -5.13 -23.55 11.09
N ILE A 326 -5.26 -23.17 9.83
CA ILE A 326 -4.37 -23.57 8.72
C ILE A 326 -3.49 -22.41 8.23
N GLY A 327 -3.37 -21.36 9.04
CA GLY A 327 -2.61 -20.14 8.76
C GLY A 327 -3.11 -19.39 7.54
N ILE A 328 -2.19 -18.69 6.86
CA ILE A 328 -2.49 -17.86 5.68
C ILE A 328 -3.19 -18.63 4.54
N ASP A 329 -3.00 -19.96 4.48
CA ASP A 329 -3.53 -20.82 3.43
C ASP A 329 -5.07 -20.86 3.45
N GLY A 330 -5.70 -20.59 4.59
CA GLY A 330 -7.17 -20.55 4.72
C GLY A 330 -7.84 -19.49 3.84
N ALA A 331 -7.19 -18.35 3.62
CA ALA A 331 -7.67 -17.34 2.67
C ALA A 331 -6.93 -17.41 1.33
N LEU A 332 -5.63 -17.75 1.33
CA LEU A 332 -4.82 -17.78 0.12
C LEU A 332 -5.30 -18.82 -0.89
N ILE A 333 -5.67 -20.03 -0.47
CA ILE A 333 -6.10 -21.10 -1.39
C ILE A 333 -7.36 -20.69 -2.17
N PRO A 334 -8.50 -20.38 -1.53
CA PRO A 334 -9.71 -20.01 -2.25
C PRO A 334 -9.53 -18.70 -3.05
N TRP A 335 -8.75 -17.74 -2.53
CA TRP A 335 -8.43 -16.51 -3.25
C TRP A 335 -7.61 -16.80 -4.51
N LYS A 336 -6.58 -17.65 -4.42
CA LYS A 336 -5.73 -18.05 -5.55
C LYS A 336 -6.54 -18.77 -6.61
N GLU A 337 -7.41 -19.70 -6.23
CA GLU A 337 -8.32 -20.39 -7.14
C GLU A 337 -9.24 -19.39 -7.85
N ALA A 338 -9.84 -18.45 -7.12
CA ALA A 338 -10.67 -17.40 -7.72
C ALA A 338 -9.89 -16.52 -8.72
N VAL A 339 -8.65 -16.15 -8.41
CA VAL A 339 -7.78 -15.40 -9.34
C VAL A 339 -7.52 -16.23 -10.60
N TRP A 340 -7.08 -17.48 -10.47
CA TRP A 340 -6.75 -18.31 -11.64
C TRP A 340 -7.98 -18.62 -12.50
N MET A 341 -9.13 -18.90 -11.88
CA MET A 341 -10.39 -19.07 -12.62
C MET A 341 -10.73 -17.82 -13.42
N ARG A 342 -10.60 -16.64 -12.82
CA ARG A 342 -10.87 -15.37 -13.52
C ARG A 342 -9.89 -15.10 -14.65
N LEU A 343 -8.59 -15.32 -14.43
CA LEU A 343 -7.57 -15.18 -15.48
C LEU A 343 -7.84 -16.13 -16.67
N TYR A 344 -8.32 -17.34 -16.40
CA TYR A 344 -8.66 -18.32 -17.43
C TYR A 344 -9.96 -17.97 -18.18
N GLU A 345 -11.04 -17.65 -17.46
CA GLU A 345 -12.32 -17.24 -18.04
C GLU A 345 -12.17 -16.02 -18.97
N GLU A 346 -11.34 -15.07 -18.56
CA GLU A 346 -11.08 -13.84 -19.31
C GLU A 346 -10.00 -14.00 -20.37
N LYS A 347 -9.39 -15.19 -20.49
CA LYS A 347 -8.36 -15.52 -21.48
C LYS A 347 -7.20 -14.52 -21.51
N ILE A 348 -6.78 -14.04 -20.33
CA ILE A 348 -5.71 -13.03 -20.21
C ILE A 348 -4.38 -13.55 -20.81
N PHE A 349 -4.12 -14.85 -20.70
CA PHE A 349 -2.94 -15.49 -21.27
C PHE A 349 -3.32 -16.55 -22.30
N GLU A 350 -2.80 -16.41 -23.51
CA GLU A 350 -2.95 -17.38 -24.59
C GLU A 350 -2.29 -18.71 -24.17
N ASN A 351 -3.05 -19.81 -24.19
CA ASN A 351 -2.66 -21.17 -23.74
C ASN A 351 -2.62 -21.42 -22.22
N MET A 352 -3.24 -20.58 -21.39
CA MET A 352 -3.41 -20.88 -19.96
C MET A 352 -4.22 -22.17 -19.75
N LYS A 353 -3.73 -23.05 -18.86
CA LYS A 353 -4.44 -24.26 -18.41
C LYS A 353 -4.80 -24.11 -16.94
N LEU A 354 -6.05 -24.40 -16.58
CA LEU A 354 -6.49 -24.42 -15.17
C LEU A 354 -5.89 -25.60 -14.41
N GLU A 355 -5.91 -26.77 -15.05
CA GLU A 355 -5.33 -27.98 -14.50
C GLU A 355 -3.96 -28.21 -15.12
N VAL A 356 -2.93 -27.98 -14.32
CA VAL A 356 -1.56 -28.36 -14.66
C VAL A 356 -1.32 -29.73 -14.02
N ASP A 357 -0.78 -30.66 -14.80
CA ASP A 357 -0.38 -31.96 -14.28
C ASP A 357 0.64 -31.71 -13.13
N PRO A 358 0.33 -32.12 -11.88
CA PRO A 358 1.20 -31.89 -10.73
C PRO A 358 2.56 -32.58 -10.87
N THR A 359 2.71 -33.50 -11.82
CA THR A 359 3.97 -34.17 -12.15
C THR A 359 4.82 -33.40 -13.16
N THR A 360 4.33 -32.27 -13.69
CA THR A 360 5.09 -31.42 -14.61
C THR A 360 6.32 -30.86 -13.91
N VAL A 361 7.50 -31.25 -14.39
CA VAL A 361 8.76 -30.70 -13.89
C VAL A 361 8.98 -29.30 -14.48
N ILE A 362 8.73 -28.29 -13.65
CA ILE A 362 9.04 -26.89 -13.98
C ILE A 362 10.57 -26.69 -13.97
N PRO A 363 11.15 -25.91 -14.90
CA PRO A 363 12.58 -25.57 -14.88
C PRO A 363 13.04 -25.05 -13.52
N SER A 364 14.30 -25.31 -13.16
CA SER A 364 14.86 -24.78 -11.92
C SER A 364 14.93 -23.25 -11.97
N LYS A 365 14.70 -22.61 -10.82
CA LYS A 365 14.84 -21.15 -10.70
C LYS A 365 16.30 -20.70 -10.74
N PHE A 366 17.22 -21.62 -10.42
CA PHE A 366 18.64 -21.38 -10.36
C PHE A 366 19.40 -22.35 -11.26
N ILE A 367 20.54 -21.88 -11.76
CA ILE A 367 21.49 -22.64 -12.57
C ILE A 367 22.83 -22.63 -11.84
N LEU A 368 23.46 -23.80 -11.75
CA LEU A 368 24.78 -23.97 -11.16
C LEU A 368 25.81 -24.13 -12.29
N GLU A 369 26.59 -23.07 -12.53
CA GLU A 369 27.66 -23.07 -13.53
C GLU A 369 28.99 -23.40 -12.86
N PRO A 370 29.78 -24.38 -13.35
CA PRO A 370 31.10 -24.65 -12.81
C PRO A 370 32.02 -23.42 -12.89
N ALA A 371 32.76 -23.13 -11.81
CA ALA A 371 33.74 -22.03 -11.84
C ALA A 371 34.99 -22.41 -12.65
N SER A 372 35.69 -21.40 -13.19
CA SER A 372 36.92 -21.63 -13.97
C SER A 372 38.07 -22.10 -13.08
N ILE A 373 39.00 -22.86 -13.66
CA ILE A 373 40.20 -23.33 -12.96
C ILE A 373 41.04 -22.13 -12.51
N GLY A 374 41.26 -21.98 -11.20
CA GLY A 374 42.06 -20.91 -10.59
C GLY A 374 41.26 -19.78 -9.94
N GLU A 375 39.92 -19.81 -10.02
CA GLU A 375 39.08 -18.89 -9.25
C GLU A 375 39.06 -19.27 -7.76
N ASN A 376 39.42 -18.33 -6.90
CA ASN A 376 39.40 -18.52 -5.45
C ASN A 376 38.00 -18.22 -4.88
N LEU A 377 37.60 -18.96 -3.85
CA LEU A 377 36.41 -18.67 -3.05
C LEU A 377 36.59 -17.34 -2.31
N ASN A 378 36.20 -16.24 -2.94
CA ASN A 378 36.32 -14.91 -2.36
C ASN A 378 34.99 -14.46 -1.77
N PHE A 379 35.01 -14.08 -0.49
CA PHE A 379 33.92 -13.31 0.11
C PHE A 379 34.10 -11.85 -0.31
N HIS A 380 33.18 -11.31 -1.10
CA HIS A 380 33.24 -9.91 -1.48
C HIS A 380 32.92 -9.00 -0.28
N GLU A 381 33.88 -8.14 0.10
CA GLU A 381 33.77 -7.23 1.24
C GLU A 381 33.18 -5.85 0.90
N GLU A 382 33.14 -5.48 -0.39
CA GLU A 382 32.98 -4.07 -0.80
C GLU A 382 31.54 -3.53 -0.73
N ASP A 383 30.50 -4.36 -0.66
CA ASP A 383 29.08 -3.94 -0.58
C ASP A 383 28.25 -4.80 0.39
N GLN A 384 28.69 -4.85 1.64
CA GLN A 384 28.10 -5.73 2.65
C GLN A 384 26.86 -5.11 3.33
N GLU A 385 25.69 -5.70 3.04
CA GLU A 385 24.47 -5.41 3.80
C GLU A 385 24.60 -5.84 5.28
N TYR A 386 25.40 -6.88 5.56
CA TYR A 386 25.71 -7.40 6.89
C TYR A 386 27.22 -7.47 7.10
N ARG A 387 27.72 -7.02 8.25
CA ARG A 387 29.14 -7.11 8.62
C ARG A 387 29.35 -8.11 9.76
N LEU A 388 30.58 -8.60 9.91
CA LEU A 388 30.91 -9.56 10.96
C LEU A 388 31.07 -8.86 12.31
N LEU A 389 30.36 -9.34 13.33
CA LEU A 389 30.61 -9.04 14.74
C LEU A 389 31.30 -10.20 15.41
N THR A 390 32.25 -9.89 16.30
CA THR A 390 32.97 -10.91 17.06
C THR A 390 32.28 -11.13 18.40
N ALA A 391 31.93 -12.36 18.72
CA ALA A 391 31.42 -12.73 20.03
C ALA A 391 32.54 -12.58 21.07
N GLY A 392 32.31 -11.77 22.10
CA GLY A 392 33.26 -11.54 23.20
C GLY A 392 32.92 -12.38 24.43
N GLU A 393 31.69 -12.30 24.92
CA GLU A 393 31.22 -13.03 26.11
C GLU A 393 29.87 -13.70 25.82
N ASN A 394 29.65 -14.91 26.36
CA ASN A 394 28.38 -15.62 26.25
C ASN A 394 28.03 -16.28 27.59
N ARG A 395 27.34 -15.55 28.48
CA ARG A 395 27.02 -16.02 29.83
C ARG A 395 25.57 -16.48 29.94
N ARG A 396 25.33 -17.53 30.72
CA ARG A 396 23.97 -17.89 31.18
C ARG A 396 23.54 -16.89 32.25
N VAL A 397 22.31 -16.37 32.13
CA VAL A 397 21.69 -15.45 33.09
C VAL A 397 20.48 -16.06 33.81
N THR A 398 20.18 -17.33 33.55
CA THR A 398 19.29 -18.16 34.37
C THR A 398 20.09 -19.09 35.26
N ALA A 399 19.48 -19.60 36.34
CA ALA A 399 20.07 -20.65 37.14
C ALA A 399 20.21 -21.97 36.34
N ASP A 400 21.24 -22.76 36.64
CA ASP A 400 21.50 -24.04 35.95
C ASP A 400 20.42 -25.09 36.22
N ASP A 401 19.73 -24.99 37.37
CA ASP A 401 18.66 -25.86 37.82
C ASP A 401 17.25 -25.32 37.50
N HIS A 402 17.13 -24.36 36.57
CA HIS A 402 15.84 -23.82 36.15
C HIS A 402 15.04 -24.84 35.31
N PHE A 403 14.50 -25.83 36.00
CA PHE A 403 13.63 -26.89 35.48
C PHE A 403 12.17 -26.54 35.71
N GLN A 404 11.31 -26.84 34.73
CA GLN A 404 9.86 -26.80 34.95
C GLN A 404 9.23 -28.13 34.63
N VAL A 405 8.45 -28.67 35.55
CA VAL A 405 7.49 -29.73 35.22
C VAL A 405 6.15 -29.07 34.89
N ARG A 406 5.72 -29.11 33.63
CA ARG A 406 4.30 -28.86 33.32
C ARG A 406 3.51 -30.13 33.70
N LYS A 407 2.65 -30.05 34.73
CA LYS A 407 1.48 -30.94 34.84
C LYS A 407 0.36 -30.32 34.00
N SER A 408 0.05 -30.91 32.84
CA SER A 408 -1.21 -30.64 32.15
C SER A 408 -2.29 -31.56 32.71
N PHE A 409 -3.48 -31.02 32.99
CA PHE A 409 -4.64 -31.77 33.50
C PHE A 409 -5.26 -32.73 32.46
N ILE A 410 -4.68 -32.80 31.26
CA ILE A 410 -5.14 -33.66 30.16
C ILE A 410 -3.89 -34.36 29.60
N PHE A 411 -3.85 -35.69 29.76
CA PHE A 411 -2.82 -36.66 29.36
C PHE A 411 -1.46 -36.68 30.10
N THR A 412 -1.03 -37.91 30.39
CA THR A 412 0.06 -38.43 31.22
C THR A 412 1.48 -38.18 30.69
N LEU A 413 1.84 -36.94 30.32
CA LEU A 413 3.23 -36.60 29.94
C LEU A 413 3.69 -35.32 30.65
N SER A 414 4.55 -35.48 31.66
CA SER A 414 5.28 -34.39 32.30
C SER A 414 6.35 -33.85 31.33
N SER A 415 6.07 -32.71 30.72
CA SER A 415 7.08 -32.02 29.90
C SER A 415 7.99 -31.22 30.82
N ILE A 416 9.27 -31.62 30.90
CA ILE A 416 10.32 -30.85 31.59
C ILE A 416 10.77 -29.73 30.64
N TYR A 417 10.47 -28.47 30.95
CA TYR A 417 10.97 -27.31 30.21
C TYR A 417 12.26 -26.81 30.87
N PHE A 418 13.30 -26.66 30.07
CA PHE A 418 14.56 -26.03 30.45
C PHE A 418 14.60 -24.62 29.85
N GLN A 419 14.76 -23.58 30.67
CA GLN A 419 14.93 -22.21 30.16
C GLN A 419 16.40 -21.79 30.29
N ASP A 420 17.07 -21.71 29.15
CA ASP A 420 18.44 -21.22 29.03
C ASP A 420 18.41 -19.84 28.41
N THR A 421 18.53 -18.79 29.23
CA THR A 421 18.65 -17.42 28.73
C THR A 421 20.12 -17.02 28.80
N ARG A 422 20.64 -16.51 27.68
CA ARG A 422 22.02 -16.05 27.53
C ARG A 422 22.07 -14.54 27.39
N LEU A 423 23.07 -13.92 28.02
CA LEU A 423 23.51 -12.58 27.70
C LEU A 423 24.79 -12.71 26.88
N ILE A 424 24.72 -12.26 25.63
CA ILE A 424 25.80 -12.38 24.65
C ILE A 424 26.32 -10.99 24.34
N ARG A 425 27.61 -10.76 24.56
CA ARG A 425 28.29 -9.52 24.26
C ARG A 425 29.11 -9.67 22.99
N PHE A 426 28.85 -8.82 22.01
CA PHE A 426 29.61 -8.69 20.77
C PHE A 426 30.54 -7.48 20.85
N SER A 427 31.77 -7.63 20.40
CA SER A 427 32.71 -6.51 20.21
C SER A 427 32.58 -5.96 18.79
N VAL A 428 32.61 -4.64 18.69
CA VAL A 428 32.59 -3.89 17.44
C VAL A 428 34.02 -3.40 17.15
N ASP A 429 34.55 -3.72 15.97
CA ASP A 429 35.85 -3.20 15.54
C ASP A 429 35.74 -1.70 15.23
N ASP A 430 36.78 -0.92 15.52
CA ASP A 430 36.76 0.55 15.34
C ASP A 430 36.41 0.99 13.91
N LYS A 431 36.84 0.21 12.91
CA LYS A 431 36.51 0.44 11.50
C LYS A 431 35.02 0.30 11.18
N ASP A 432 34.28 -0.42 12.01
CA ASP A 432 32.87 -0.74 11.85
C ASP A 432 31.96 0.01 12.84
N SER A 433 32.52 0.85 13.72
CA SER A 433 31.76 1.61 14.73
C SER A 433 30.62 2.44 14.12
N ASN A 434 30.83 3.05 12.96
CA ASN A 434 29.76 3.81 12.28
C ASN A 434 28.65 2.90 11.73
N PHE A 435 29.00 1.71 11.22
CA PHE A 435 28.03 0.75 10.67
C PHE A 435 27.15 0.14 11.75
N PHE A 436 27.73 -0.07 12.94
CA PHE A 436 27.04 -0.62 14.11
C PHE A 436 26.57 0.44 15.10
N SER A 437 26.46 1.70 14.68
CA SER A 437 25.84 2.75 15.49
C SER A 437 24.36 2.47 15.68
N TYR A 438 23.87 2.59 16.92
CA TYR A 438 22.48 2.30 17.28
C TYR A 438 21.98 3.21 18.40
N ASN A 439 20.67 3.35 18.48
CA ASN A 439 19.97 4.00 19.58
C ASN A 439 19.28 2.97 20.47
N PRO A 440 18.99 3.30 21.74
CA PRO A 440 18.12 2.45 22.55
C PRO A 440 16.82 2.13 21.82
N GLY A 441 16.39 0.86 21.87
CA GLY A 441 15.21 0.35 21.17
C GLY A 441 15.48 -0.23 19.78
N ASP A 442 16.65 0.04 19.19
CA ASP A 442 17.07 -0.60 17.95
C ASP A 442 17.29 -2.10 18.11
N VAL A 443 17.30 -2.80 16.97
CA VAL A 443 17.44 -4.25 16.93
C VAL A 443 18.70 -4.66 16.17
N LEU A 444 19.38 -5.69 16.66
CA LEU A 444 20.44 -6.37 15.93
C LEU A 444 19.83 -7.52 15.13
N MET A 445 19.95 -7.45 13.81
CA MET A 445 19.64 -8.54 12.89
C MET A 445 20.82 -9.49 12.86
N VAL A 446 20.62 -10.74 13.26
CA VAL A 446 21.65 -11.78 13.29
C VAL A 446 21.37 -12.82 12.22
N TRP A 447 22.35 -13.10 11.37
CA TRP A 447 22.27 -14.18 10.37
C TRP A 447 22.85 -15.49 10.93
N PRO A 448 22.03 -16.53 11.15
CA PRO A 448 22.52 -17.81 11.66
C PRO A 448 22.98 -18.75 10.53
N TYR A 449 23.58 -19.88 10.90
CA TYR A 449 23.86 -20.99 9.98
C TYR A 449 23.44 -22.34 10.58
N ASN A 450 23.22 -23.35 9.74
CA ASN A 450 22.81 -24.69 10.19
C ASN A 450 23.90 -25.36 10.99
N ASN A 451 23.56 -26.10 12.05
CA ASN A 451 24.55 -26.85 12.83
C ASN A 451 25.02 -28.12 12.08
N ASP A 452 26.10 -28.73 12.59
CA ASP A 452 26.71 -29.89 11.94
C ASP A 452 25.77 -31.11 11.95
N GLU A 453 24.93 -31.25 12.97
CA GLU A 453 23.89 -32.28 13.08
C GLU A 453 22.87 -32.20 11.92
N SER A 454 22.32 -31.02 11.62
CA SER A 454 21.41 -30.84 10.49
C SER A 454 22.10 -31.00 9.14
N MET A 455 23.37 -30.59 9.04
CA MET A 455 24.17 -30.81 7.83
C MET A 455 24.35 -32.31 7.57
N GLN A 456 24.71 -33.08 8.60
CA GLN A 456 24.91 -34.52 8.48
C GLN A 456 23.64 -35.24 8.03
N ILE A 457 22.48 -34.92 8.64
CA ILE A 457 21.19 -35.52 8.26
C ILE A 457 20.90 -35.32 6.77
N VAL A 458 21.15 -34.12 6.23
CA VAL A 458 20.89 -33.82 4.82
C VAL A 458 21.91 -34.47 3.90
N ILE A 459 23.19 -34.44 4.25
CA ILE A 459 24.25 -35.07 3.44
C ILE A 459 24.00 -36.58 3.35
N ASP A 460 23.66 -37.23 4.47
CA ASP A 460 23.35 -38.66 4.52
C ASP A 460 22.11 -39.02 3.68
N ALA A 461 21.10 -38.14 3.67
CA ALA A 461 19.88 -38.34 2.91
C ALA A 461 20.07 -38.15 1.41
N LEU A 462 20.83 -37.13 0.99
CA LEU A 462 21.08 -36.81 -0.42
C LEU A 462 22.13 -37.72 -1.07
N GLN A 463 23.09 -38.23 -0.29
CA GLN A 463 24.20 -39.07 -0.78
C GLN A 463 25.02 -38.46 -1.93
N TYR A 464 25.14 -37.13 -1.96
CA TYR A 464 26.05 -36.45 -2.88
C TYR A 464 27.51 -36.74 -2.54
N SER A 465 28.36 -36.84 -3.56
CA SER A 465 29.81 -36.96 -3.36
C SER A 465 30.39 -35.68 -2.77
N ASP A 466 31.48 -35.81 -2.01
CA ASP A 466 32.21 -34.63 -1.51
C ASP A 466 32.72 -33.74 -2.66
N ASP A 467 33.13 -34.35 -3.78
CA ASP A 467 33.48 -33.61 -5.00
C ASP A 467 32.32 -32.73 -5.48
N LEU A 468 31.09 -33.24 -5.54
CA LEU A 468 29.93 -32.44 -5.95
C LEU A 468 29.59 -31.35 -4.92
N LEU A 469 29.70 -31.67 -3.62
CA LEU A 469 29.37 -30.75 -2.54
C LEU A 469 30.35 -29.56 -2.46
N ASP A 470 31.63 -29.81 -2.74
CA ASP A 470 32.71 -28.85 -2.57
C ASP A 470 33.24 -28.27 -3.89
N ARG A 471 32.71 -28.70 -5.04
CA ARG A 471 33.02 -28.10 -6.34
C ARG A 471 32.63 -26.61 -6.37
N PRO A 472 33.56 -25.71 -6.74
CA PRO A 472 33.24 -24.30 -6.95
C PRO A 472 32.25 -24.09 -8.10
N VAL A 473 31.19 -23.32 -7.83
CA VAL A 473 30.12 -22.99 -8.79
C VAL A 473 29.68 -21.53 -8.68
N HIS A 474 29.24 -20.95 -9.79
CA HIS A 474 28.47 -19.72 -9.84
C HIS A 474 26.98 -20.04 -9.83
N ILE A 475 26.21 -19.27 -9.05
CA ILE A 475 24.76 -19.41 -8.99
C ILE A 475 24.13 -18.30 -9.85
N ARG A 476 23.50 -18.70 -10.95
CA ARG A 476 22.71 -17.81 -11.82
C ARG A 476 21.22 -18.03 -11.61
N THR A 477 20.40 -17.03 -11.96
CA THR A 477 18.95 -17.14 -11.93
C THR A 477 18.41 -17.36 -13.34
N ASN A 478 17.48 -18.30 -13.49
CA ASN A 478 16.71 -18.51 -14.72
C ASN A 478 15.41 -17.67 -14.72
N ASP A 479 15.14 -16.98 -13.61
CA ASP A 479 13.99 -16.10 -13.41
C ASP A 479 14.46 -14.66 -13.31
N ARG A 480 14.00 -13.82 -14.24
CA ARG A 480 14.35 -12.38 -14.34
C ARG A 480 13.96 -11.57 -13.12
N TYR A 481 13.09 -12.08 -12.25
CA TYR A 481 12.63 -11.41 -11.04
C TYR A 481 13.32 -11.90 -9.77
N LEU A 482 14.19 -12.91 -9.87
CA LEU A 482 14.95 -13.43 -8.74
C LEU A 482 16.38 -12.87 -8.75
N ASN A 483 16.80 -12.39 -7.59
CA ASN A 483 18.19 -12.04 -7.36
C ASN A 483 18.99 -13.31 -7.02
N PRO A 484 20.26 -13.41 -7.47
CA PRO A 484 21.14 -14.48 -7.04
C PRO A 484 21.42 -14.39 -5.53
N PRO A 485 21.90 -15.49 -4.91
CA PRO A 485 22.27 -15.48 -3.51
C PRO A 485 23.28 -14.38 -3.17
N PRO A 486 23.20 -13.76 -1.97
CA PRO A 486 24.12 -12.69 -1.61
C PRO A 486 25.57 -13.18 -1.55
N LYS A 487 26.45 -12.57 -2.36
CA LYS A 487 27.86 -12.94 -2.46
C LYS A 487 28.60 -12.84 -1.12
N TRP A 488 28.25 -11.88 -0.27
CA TRP A 488 28.85 -11.74 1.06
C TRP A 488 28.53 -12.92 2.00
N LEU A 489 27.43 -13.65 1.75
CA LEU A 489 26.99 -14.75 2.62
C LEU A 489 27.67 -16.08 2.26
N VAL A 490 27.71 -16.39 0.96
CA VAL A 490 28.16 -17.70 0.45
C VAL A 490 29.41 -17.65 -0.43
N GLY A 491 29.84 -16.46 -0.88
CA GLY A 491 30.90 -16.28 -1.87
C GLY A 491 30.39 -16.31 -3.32
N ASP A 492 31.24 -15.90 -4.25
CA ASP A 492 31.05 -16.10 -5.69
C ASP A 492 32.43 -16.20 -6.37
N PRO A 493 32.92 -17.39 -6.76
CA PRO A 493 32.23 -18.68 -6.71
C PRO A 493 31.93 -19.19 -5.29
N THR A 494 30.95 -20.09 -5.17
CA THR A 494 30.52 -20.74 -3.92
C THR A 494 30.53 -22.27 -4.06
N THR A 495 30.15 -23.00 -3.01
CA THR A 495 29.96 -24.46 -3.04
C THR A 495 28.57 -24.84 -2.55
N LEU A 496 28.08 -26.02 -2.95
CA LEU A 496 26.80 -26.52 -2.46
C LEU A 496 26.80 -26.72 -0.95
N ARG A 497 27.94 -27.16 -0.38
CA ARG A 497 28.12 -27.26 1.07
C ARG A 497 27.99 -25.90 1.77
N SER A 498 28.57 -24.84 1.20
CA SER A 498 28.43 -23.46 1.70
C SER A 498 26.97 -23.01 1.69
N CYS A 499 26.25 -23.28 0.59
CA CYS A 499 24.82 -22.97 0.46
C CYS A 499 23.96 -23.73 1.48
N LEU A 500 24.16 -25.04 1.64
CA LEU A 500 23.47 -25.85 2.65
C LEU A 500 23.77 -25.36 4.08
N ARG A 501 24.98 -24.87 4.35
CA ARG A 501 25.37 -24.37 5.67
C ARG A 501 24.76 -23.00 5.98
N ARG A 502 24.86 -22.04 5.04
CA ARG A 502 24.63 -20.60 5.31
C ARG A 502 23.42 -19.99 4.64
N LEU A 503 22.94 -20.57 3.54
CA LEU A 503 21.87 -20.01 2.72
C LEU A 503 20.55 -20.75 2.90
N LEU A 504 20.55 -22.08 2.90
CA LEU A 504 19.34 -22.91 2.87
C LEU A 504 18.95 -23.38 4.28
N ASP A 505 17.68 -23.20 4.68
CA ASP A 505 17.17 -23.54 6.02
C ASP A 505 16.77 -25.02 6.08
N LEU A 506 17.62 -25.82 6.72
CA LEU A 506 17.43 -27.26 6.86
C LEU A 506 16.45 -27.60 8.00
N GLN A 507 16.20 -26.65 8.90
CA GLN A 507 15.35 -26.81 10.09
C GLN A 507 13.95 -26.22 9.89
N ALA A 508 13.66 -25.67 8.72
CA ALA A 508 12.32 -25.23 8.37
C ALA A 508 11.33 -26.39 8.40
N ILE A 509 10.10 -26.11 8.81
CA ILE A 509 9.00 -27.09 8.67
C ILE A 509 8.57 -27.04 7.19
N PRO A 510 8.58 -28.18 6.47
CA PRO A 510 8.21 -28.23 5.07
C PRO A 510 6.73 -27.84 4.93
N ARG A 511 6.45 -26.95 3.98
CA ARG A 511 5.08 -26.53 3.64
C ARG A 511 4.54 -27.41 2.53
N ARG A 512 3.24 -27.33 2.25
CA ARG A 512 2.61 -28.01 1.12
C ARG A 512 3.38 -27.87 -0.20
N THR A 513 3.81 -26.65 -0.55
CA THR A 513 4.58 -26.40 -1.78
C THR A 513 5.92 -27.15 -1.85
N PHE A 514 6.54 -27.46 -0.70
CA PHE A 514 7.72 -28.32 -0.66
C PHE A 514 7.37 -29.73 -1.14
N PHE A 515 6.26 -30.30 -0.66
CA PHE A 515 5.82 -31.64 -1.06
C PHE A 515 5.37 -31.68 -2.53
N GLU A 516 4.74 -30.62 -3.03
CA GLU A 516 4.38 -30.49 -4.45
C GLU A 516 5.64 -30.58 -5.34
N VAL A 517 6.67 -29.76 -5.06
CA VAL A 517 7.93 -29.79 -5.81
C VAL A 517 8.65 -31.12 -5.61
N PHE A 518 8.66 -31.66 -4.39
CA PHE A 518 9.36 -32.92 -4.09
C PHE A 518 8.70 -34.12 -4.80
N ALA A 519 7.38 -34.16 -4.88
CA ALA A 519 6.62 -35.16 -5.64
C ALA A 519 6.94 -35.12 -7.14
N SER A 520 7.17 -33.92 -7.72
CA SER A 520 7.55 -33.79 -9.13
C SER A 520 8.93 -34.38 -9.45
N LEU A 521 9.77 -34.58 -8.43
CA LEU A 521 11.11 -35.15 -8.55
C LEU A 521 11.16 -36.63 -8.14
N ALA A 522 10.03 -37.19 -7.71
CA ALA A 522 9.94 -38.55 -7.20
C ALA A 522 10.11 -39.58 -8.32
N VAL A 523 11.12 -40.44 -8.14
CA VAL A 523 11.43 -41.55 -9.04
C VAL A 523 10.77 -42.87 -8.59
N ASP A 524 10.43 -42.99 -7.31
CA ASP A 524 9.71 -44.14 -6.75
C ASP A 524 8.21 -43.84 -6.63
N GLU A 525 7.38 -44.76 -7.12
CA GLU A 525 5.92 -44.58 -7.18
C GLU A 525 5.25 -44.58 -5.79
N PHE A 526 5.80 -45.28 -4.79
CA PHE A 526 5.25 -45.28 -3.44
C PHE A 526 5.55 -43.96 -2.72
N GLU A 527 6.80 -43.50 -2.77
CA GLU A 527 7.20 -42.21 -2.25
C GLU A 527 6.44 -41.08 -2.95
N LYS A 528 6.34 -41.12 -4.29
CA LYS A 528 5.59 -40.15 -5.09
C LYS A 528 4.13 -40.04 -4.64
N ARG A 529 3.43 -41.17 -4.47
CA ARG A 529 2.04 -41.19 -4.00
C ARG A 529 1.90 -40.53 -2.64
N ARG A 530 2.78 -40.85 -1.69
CA ARG A 530 2.75 -40.26 -0.34
C ARG A 530 3.08 -38.76 -0.36
N LEU A 531 4.01 -38.32 -1.20
CA LEU A 531 4.33 -36.90 -1.37
C LEU A 531 3.14 -36.14 -1.97
N LEU A 532 2.47 -36.69 -2.99
CA LEU A 532 1.25 -36.10 -3.58
C LEU A 532 0.10 -36.01 -2.57
N GLU A 533 -0.07 -37.00 -1.70
CA GLU A 533 -1.06 -36.98 -0.62
C GLU A 533 -0.79 -35.81 0.34
N LEU A 534 0.45 -35.67 0.82
CA LEU A 534 0.88 -34.56 1.71
C LEU A 534 0.82 -33.18 1.03
N ALA A 535 0.90 -33.16 -0.30
CA ALA A 535 0.78 -31.96 -1.13
C ALA A 535 -0.68 -31.57 -1.42
N SER A 536 -1.63 -32.50 -1.30
CA SER A 536 -3.02 -32.27 -1.69
C SER A 536 -3.80 -31.43 -0.66
N PRO A 537 -4.86 -30.70 -1.09
CA PRO A 537 -5.77 -30.06 -0.14
C PRO A 537 -6.44 -31.07 0.81
N GLN A 538 -6.79 -32.26 0.31
CA GLN A 538 -7.46 -33.31 1.08
C GLN A 538 -6.54 -33.94 2.14
N GLY A 539 -5.24 -34.02 1.89
CA GLY A 539 -4.23 -34.55 2.81
C GLY A 539 -3.70 -33.52 3.83
N LEU A 540 -4.43 -32.42 4.08
CA LEU A 540 -3.99 -31.39 5.02
C LEU A 540 -3.80 -31.93 6.44
N ASP A 541 -4.71 -32.78 6.91
CA ASP A 541 -4.58 -33.40 8.24
C ASP A 541 -3.35 -34.30 8.34
N ASP A 542 -3.04 -35.03 7.27
CA ASP A 542 -1.82 -35.85 7.18
C ASP A 542 -0.58 -34.97 7.17
N LEU A 543 -0.58 -33.84 6.44
CA LEU A 543 0.51 -32.87 6.46
C LEU A 543 0.69 -32.25 7.85
N LEU A 544 -0.41 -31.91 8.54
CA LEU A 544 -0.37 -31.38 9.90
C LEU A 544 0.17 -32.42 10.89
N ALA A 545 -0.27 -33.67 10.79
CA ALA A 545 0.19 -34.78 11.63
C ALA A 545 1.65 -35.13 11.36
N TYR A 546 2.04 -35.21 10.08
CA TYR A 546 3.39 -35.47 9.63
C TYR A 546 4.29 -34.30 10.00
N ALA A 547 4.17 -33.12 9.39
CA ALA A 547 5.15 -32.05 9.56
C ALA A 547 4.90 -31.15 10.78
N ASN A 548 3.71 -30.55 10.88
CA ASN A 548 3.49 -29.39 11.75
C ASN A 548 3.40 -29.71 13.25
N ARG A 549 2.57 -30.70 13.62
CA ARG A 549 2.30 -31.08 15.02
C ARG A 549 3.54 -31.63 15.73
N VAL A 550 4.37 -32.38 15.00
CA VAL A 550 5.63 -32.94 15.54
C VAL A 550 6.85 -32.06 15.28
N ARG A 551 6.68 -30.98 14.50
CA ARG A 551 7.72 -30.03 14.09
C ARG A 551 8.86 -30.72 13.33
N ARG A 552 8.50 -31.61 12.40
CA ARG A 552 9.47 -32.28 11.52
C ARG A 552 10.12 -31.25 10.59
N THR A 553 11.42 -31.35 10.44
CA THR A 553 12.25 -30.46 9.64
C THR A 553 12.39 -30.96 8.21
N THR A 554 12.69 -30.07 7.28
CA THR A 554 12.95 -30.46 5.88
C THR A 554 14.11 -31.46 5.77
N ALA A 555 15.16 -31.31 6.59
CA ALA A 555 16.25 -32.28 6.66
C ALA A 555 15.77 -33.71 7.00
N GLU A 556 14.95 -33.84 8.04
CA GLU A 556 14.37 -35.14 8.42
C GLU A 556 13.44 -35.67 7.32
N THR A 557 12.72 -34.80 6.62
CA THR A 557 11.87 -35.22 5.51
C THR A 557 12.67 -35.79 4.34
N PHE A 558 13.85 -35.24 3.98
CA PHE A 558 14.69 -35.92 2.98
C PHE A 558 15.09 -37.33 3.43
N ARG A 559 15.45 -37.50 4.71
CA ARG A 559 15.76 -38.83 5.26
C ARG A 559 14.55 -39.79 5.21
N ASP A 560 13.34 -39.29 5.40
CA ASP A 560 12.11 -40.10 5.38
C ASP A 560 11.70 -40.55 3.95
N PHE A 561 12.21 -39.89 2.90
CA PHE A 561 12.00 -40.22 1.48
C PHE A 561 13.36 -40.50 0.79
N PRO A 562 14.04 -41.59 1.16
CA PRO A 562 15.44 -41.82 0.79
C PRO A 562 15.66 -42.11 -0.69
N VAL A 563 14.69 -42.68 -1.42
CA VAL A 563 14.88 -43.00 -2.84
C VAL A 563 14.84 -41.71 -3.66
N THR A 564 13.81 -40.90 -3.45
CA THR A 564 13.65 -39.61 -4.13
C THR A 564 14.74 -38.61 -3.74
N SER A 565 15.17 -38.59 -2.48
CA SER A 565 16.20 -37.64 -2.02
C SER A 565 17.53 -37.81 -2.74
N LYS A 566 17.92 -39.04 -3.06
CA LYS A 566 19.17 -39.34 -3.79
C LYS A 566 19.13 -38.91 -5.25
N SER A 567 17.94 -38.84 -5.84
CA SER A 567 17.75 -38.45 -7.23
C SER A 567 17.51 -36.95 -7.43
N ILE A 568 17.50 -36.15 -6.36
CA ILE A 568 17.35 -34.69 -6.47
C ILE A 568 18.55 -34.11 -7.24
N PRO A 569 18.33 -33.34 -8.31
CA PRO A 569 19.39 -32.55 -8.92
C PRO A 569 19.82 -31.37 -8.00
N PRO A 570 21.12 -31.04 -7.88
CA PRO A 570 21.61 -30.00 -6.98
C PRO A 570 20.90 -28.64 -7.08
N GLU A 571 20.60 -28.18 -8.29
CA GLU A 571 19.89 -26.92 -8.56
C GLU A 571 18.46 -26.91 -8.00
N ARG A 572 17.83 -28.08 -7.87
CA ARG A 572 16.46 -28.22 -7.33
C ARG A 572 16.41 -28.07 -5.81
N LEU A 573 17.53 -28.14 -5.12
CA LEU A 573 17.58 -27.85 -3.68
C LEU A 573 17.15 -26.41 -3.37
N PHE A 574 17.39 -25.47 -4.28
CA PHE A 574 16.98 -24.07 -4.14
C PHE A 574 15.48 -23.85 -4.35
N ASP A 575 14.81 -24.79 -5.03
CA ASP A 575 13.36 -24.78 -5.21
C ASP A 575 12.64 -25.42 -4.01
N LEU A 576 13.28 -26.43 -3.39
CA LEU A 576 12.77 -27.18 -2.24
C LEU A 576 13.02 -26.44 -0.91
N LEU A 577 14.26 -26.04 -0.65
CA LEU A 577 14.66 -25.45 0.63
C LEU A 577 14.40 -23.94 0.64
N LYS A 578 13.85 -23.46 1.76
CA LYS A 578 13.74 -22.03 2.01
C LYS A 578 15.11 -21.44 2.29
N THR A 579 15.28 -20.15 2.06
CA THR A 579 16.48 -19.45 2.54
C THR A 579 16.38 -19.18 4.04
N ILE A 580 17.52 -19.29 4.73
CA ILE A 580 17.69 -18.84 6.11
C ILE A 580 17.35 -17.34 6.16
N ARG A 581 16.54 -16.96 7.15
CA ARG A 581 16.20 -15.56 7.40
C ARG A 581 16.96 -15.05 8.63
N PRO A 582 17.50 -13.82 8.59
CA PRO A 582 18.10 -13.21 9.76
C PRO A 582 17.05 -12.96 10.83
N ARG A 583 17.45 -13.07 12.10
CA ARG A 583 16.55 -12.89 13.24
C ARG A 583 16.85 -11.59 13.97
N ALA A 584 15.80 -10.81 14.21
CA ALA A 584 15.88 -9.57 14.99
C ALA A 584 15.92 -9.88 16.49
N PHE A 585 16.85 -9.26 17.21
CA PHE A 585 16.90 -9.22 18.67
C PHE A 585 16.99 -7.77 19.15
N SER A 586 16.16 -7.40 20.12
CA SER A 586 16.28 -6.09 20.77
C SER A 586 17.63 -5.97 21.45
N ILE A 587 18.33 -4.87 21.20
CA ILE A 587 19.63 -4.61 21.80
C ILE A 587 19.43 -4.33 23.29
N ALA A 588 20.20 -5.03 24.14
CA ALA A 588 20.11 -4.98 25.59
C ALA A 588 21.16 -4.05 26.24
N SER A 589 22.16 -3.59 25.48
CA SER A 589 23.20 -2.66 25.93
C SER A 589 22.84 -1.21 25.63
N SER A 590 23.36 -0.26 26.43
CA SER A 590 23.28 1.17 26.13
C SER A 590 24.47 1.59 25.27
N PRO A 591 24.28 2.34 24.18
CA PRO A 591 25.39 2.82 23.35
C PRO A 591 26.32 3.78 24.13
N VAL A 592 25.79 4.47 25.16
CA VAL A 592 26.54 5.43 26.00
C VAL A 592 27.45 4.72 27.00
N VAL A 593 27.13 3.47 27.35
CA VAL A 593 27.78 2.75 28.45
C VAL A 593 28.72 1.67 27.97
N GLN A 594 28.28 0.90 26.97
CA GLN A 594 29.03 -0.24 26.48
C GLN A 594 30.02 0.13 25.36
N GLY A 595 30.00 1.35 24.84
CA GLY A 595 30.92 1.83 23.79
C GLY A 595 30.86 0.95 22.54
N ASN A 596 32.01 0.42 22.10
CA ASN A 596 32.14 -0.53 20.98
C ASN A 596 31.68 -1.96 21.33
N ALA A 597 30.57 -2.10 22.06
CA ALA A 597 29.99 -3.41 22.35
C ALA A 597 28.45 -3.40 22.29
N ILE A 598 27.92 -4.52 21.82
CA ILE A 598 26.48 -4.76 21.68
C ILE A 598 26.11 -6.00 22.47
N GLU A 599 25.13 -5.91 23.37
CA GLU A 599 24.66 -7.03 24.17
C GLU A 599 23.27 -7.49 23.72
N LEU A 600 23.07 -8.80 23.57
CA LEU A 600 21.78 -9.43 23.29
C LEU A 600 21.35 -10.32 24.45
N LEU A 601 20.08 -10.21 24.85
CA LEU A 601 19.45 -11.12 25.79
C LEU A 601 18.61 -12.16 25.03
N VAL A 602 19.06 -13.41 25.01
CA VAL A 602 18.55 -14.46 24.13
C VAL A 602 18.05 -15.64 24.94
N ALA A 603 16.74 -15.90 24.91
CA ALA A 603 16.18 -17.15 25.42
C ALA A 603 16.33 -18.26 24.37
N LYS A 604 17.06 -19.33 24.71
CA LYS A 604 17.22 -20.51 23.86
C LYS A 604 15.89 -21.23 23.71
N VAL A 605 15.45 -21.40 22.48
CA VAL A 605 14.24 -22.17 22.17
C VAL A 605 14.61 -23.65 22.12
N GLN A 606 14.20 -24.41 23.14
CA GLN A 606 14.35 -25.86 23.19
C GLN A 606 13.13 -26.50 23.89
N TYR A 607 12.47 -27.45 23.24
CA TYR A 607 11.30 -28.14 23.78
C TYR A 607 11.19 -29.57 23.22
N LYS A 608 10.53 -30.48 23.93
CA LYS A 608 10.19 -31.81 23.40
C LYS A 608 8.89 -31.73 22.61
N SER A 609 8.86 -32.25 21.38
CA SER A 609 7.61 -32.43 20.64
C SER A 609 7.05 -33.83 20.89
N ARG A 610 6.06 -34.28 20.10
CA ARG A 610 5.59 -35.68 20.13
C ARG A 610 6.66 -36.69 19.67
N LEU A 611 7.76 -36.22 19.08
CA LEU A 611 8.93 -37.04 18.75
C LEU A 611 9.91 -37.05 19.92
N SER A 612 10.72 -38.11 20.01
CA SER A 612 11.67 -38.32 21.11
C SER A 612 12.72 -37.20 21.20
N ASP A 613 13.17 -36.68 20.05
CA ASP A 613 14.24 -35.69 19.99
C ASP A 613 13.77 -34.26 20.34
N PRO A 614 14.54 -33.51 21.14
CA PRO A 614 14.19 -32.14 21.49
C PRO A 614 14.33 -31.21 20.29
N ARG A 615 13.27 -30.46 19.99
CA ARG A 615 13.22 -29.41 18.97
C ARG A 615 13.92 -28.16 19.44
N ARG A 616 14.69 -27.56 18.54
CA ARG A 616 15.59 -26.43 18.80
C ARG A 616 15.34 -25.32 17.78
N GLY A 617 15.38 -24.06 18.20
CA GLY A 617 15.33 -22.93 17.26
C GLY A 617 16.70 -22.67 16.63
N LEU A 618 16.77 -22.54 15.31
CA LEU A 618 18.01 -22.32 14.53
C LEU A 618 18.88 -21.20 15.12
N CYS A 619 18.39 -19.96 15.09
CA CYS A 619 19.17 -18.79 15.51
C CYS A 619 19.49 -18.79 17.02
N SER A 620 18.52 -19.12 17.88
CA SER A 620 18.74 -19.14 19.33
C SER A 620 19.76 -20.22 19.76
N THR A 621 19.78 -21.35 19.06
CA THR A 621 20.75 -22.43 19.32
C THR A 621 22.12 -22.06 18.81
N PHE A 622 22.20 -21.48 17.60
CA PHE A 622 23.42 -20.91 17.05
C PHE A 622 24.06 -19.91 18.02
N LEU A 623 23.30 -18.89 18.47
CA LEU A 623 23.76 -17.89 19.44
C LEU A 623 24.19 -18.51 20.78
N SER A 624 23.45 -19.49 21.30
CA SER A 624 23.80 -20.15 22.58
C SER A 624 25.10 -20.96 22.55
N ARG A 625 25.61 -21.30 21.35
CA ARG A 625 26.83 -22.09 21.16
C ARG A 625 28.07 -21.26 20.85
N LEU A 626 27.91 -19.95 20.61
CA LEU A 626 29.02 -19.06 20.30
C LEU A 626 30.04 -19.04 21.43
N LYS A 627 31.30 -19.16 21.05
CA LYS A 627 32.48 -19.00 21.91
C LYS A 627 33.11 -17.63 21.66
N PRO A 628 33.86 -17.09 22.65
CA PRO A 628 34.68 -15.91 22.43
C PRO A 628 35.57 -16.08 21.19
N GLY A 629 35.53 -15.11 20.28
CA GLY A 629 36.24 -15.12 19.00
C GLY A 629 35.40 -15.56 17.79
N ASP A 630 34.25 -16.20 17.98
CA ASP A 630 33.37 -16.58 16.87
C ASP A 630 32.81 -15.33 16.17
N LYS A 631 32.71 -15.38 14.84
CA LYS A 631 32.23 -14.26 14.01
C LYS A 631 30.82 -14.49 13.49
N VAL A 632 30.00 -13.44 13.49
CA VAL A 632 28.58 -13.50 13.17
C VAL A 632 28.15 -12.36 12.26
N PHE A 633 27.55 -12.67 11.11
CA PHE A 633 27.00 -11.66 10.21
C PHE A 633 25.82 -10.96 10.87
N SER A 634 25.94 -9.64 11.00
CA SER A 634 25.01 -8.81 11.77
C SER A 634 24.78 -7.45 11.11
N LYS A 635 23.61 -6.86 11.37
CA LYS A 635 23.21 -5.54 10.89
C LYS A 635 22.32 -4.84 11.92
N ILE A 636 22.50 -3.54 12.11
CA ILE A 636 21.56 -2.73 12.90
C ILE A 636 20.34 -2.39 12.06
N ARG A 637 19.15 -2.55 12.64
CA ARG A 637 17.91 -2.03 12.07
C ARG A 637 17.24 -1.11 13.09
N PRO A 638 16.73 0.06 12.66
CA PRO A 638 15.92 0.91 13.51
C PRO A 638 14.76 0.13 14.16
N GLY A 639 14.59 0.35 15.45
CA GLY A 639 13.51 -0.21 16.24
C GLY A 639 12.15 0.38 15.87
N THR A 640 11.07 -0.24 16.35
CA THR A 640 9.71 0.32 16.22
C THR A 640 9.33 1.21 17.42
N PHE A 641 10.10 1.17 18.50
CA PHE A 641 9.88 2.01 19.67
C PHE A 641 10.22 3.45 19.35
N LYS A 642 9.30 4.36 19.68
CA LYS A 642 9.57 5.79 19.77
C LYS A 642 9.53 6.15 21.24
N PHE A 643 10.68 6.52 21.79
CA PHE A 643 10.76 6.92 23.19
C PHE A 643 10.52 8.43 23.33
N PRO A 644 9.86 8.86 24.43
CA PRO A 644 9.68 10.27 24.70
C PRO A 644 11.02 10.95 25.04
N PRO A 645 11.07 12.30 25.04
CA PRO A 645 12.21 13.06 25.52
C PRO A 645 12.63 12.65 26.95
N VAL A 646 13.89 12.89 27.30
CA VAL A 646 14.44 12.42 28.58
C VAL A 646 13.79 13.11 29.79
N GLU A 647 13.30 14.33 29.59
CA GLU A 647 12.62 15.18 30.58
C GLU A 647 11.22 14.67 30.96
N VAL A 648 10.67 13.74 30.17
CA VAL A 648 9.35 13.16 30.40
C VAL A 648 9.49 11.88 31.25
N PRO A 649 8.60 11.62 32.22
CA PRO A 649 8.55 10.35 32.93
C PRO A 649 8.35 9.17 31.98
N LEU A 650 8.76 7.97 32.38
CA LEU A 650 8.68 6.81 31.47
C LEU A 650 8.17 5.56 32.19
N ILE A 651 7.10 4.96 31.67
CA ILE A 651 6.57 3.68 32.14
C ILE A 651 6.94 2.57 31.14
N CYS A 652 7.77 1.62 31.58
CA CYS A 652 8.22 0.48 30.80
C CYS A 652 7.56 -0.81 31.31
N ILE A 653 7.04 -1.64 30.39
CA ILE A 653 6.43 -2.93 30.72
C ILE A 653 7.13 -4.01 29.90
N GLY A 654 8.01 -4.79 30.53
CA GLY A 654 8.90 -5.71 29.82
C GLY A 654 9.08 -7.04 30.53
N PRO A 655 8.10 -7.97 30.47
CA PRO A 655 8.24 -9.30 31.05
C PRO A 655 9.25 -10.16 30.26
N GLY A 656 10.04 -10.96 30.98
CA GLY A 656 11.01 -11.89 30.42
C GLY A 656 12.08 -11.20 29.57
N THR A 657 12.39 -11.78 28.40
CA THR A 657 13.35 -11.16 27.46
C THR A 657 12.85 -9.84 26.86
N GLY A 658 11.56 -9.50 27.04
CA GLY A 658 11.01 -8.20 26.66
C GLY A 658 11.62 -7.02 27.41
N VAL A 659 12.40 -7.26 28.47
CA VAL A 659 13.16 -6.23 29.19
C VAL A 659 14.36 -5.68 28.40
N ALA A 660 14.86 -6.40 27.40
CA ALA A 660 16.07 -6.04 26.65
C ALA A 660 16.11 -4.59 26.14
N PRO A 661 15.13 -4.09 25.35
CA PRO A 661 15.17 -2.70 24.87
C PRO A 661 15.06 -1.68 26.01
N PHE A 662 14.35 -2.02 27.09
CA PHE A 662 14.22 -1.16 28.26
C PHE A 662 15.51 -1.10 29.07
N ARG A 663 16.28 -2.18 29.16
CA ARG A 663 17.62 -2.14 29.76
C ARG A 663 18.51 -1.11 29.06
N SER A 664 18.58 -1.18 27.73
CA SER A 664 19.33 -0.24 26.91
C SER A 664 18.92 1.22 27.19
N LEU A 665 17.61 1.49 27.23
CA LEU A 665 17.08 2.82 27.45
C LEU A 665 17.28 3.33 28.89
N LEU A 666 16.94 2.54 29.89
CA LEU A 666 16.98 2.94 31.30
C LEU A 666 18.41 3.20 31.77
N ILE A 667 19.38 2.40 31.31
CA ILE A 667 20.80 2.66 31.57
C ILE A 667 21.24 3.99 30.93
N SER A 668 20.76 4.29 29.71
CA SER A 668 21.06 5.56 29.04
C SER A 668 20.46 6.76 29.79
N ARG A 669 19.23 6.63 30.30
CA ARG A 669 18.55 7.65 31.12
C ARG A 669 19.22 7.84 32.48
N GLU A 670 19.70 6.78 33.11
CA GLU A 670 20.39 6.85 34.41
C GLU A 670 21.64 7.74 34.33
N ARG A 671 22.35 7.74 33.19
CA ARG A 671 23.54 8.58 32.96
C ARG A 671 23.23 10.01 32.52
N ASN A 672 22.02 10.29 32.06
CA ASN A 672 21.65 11.61 31.58
C ASN A 672 21.07 12.44 32.74
N ALA A 673 21.72 13.55 33.09
CA ALA A 673 21.33 14.40 34.22
C ALA A 673 19.90 14.95 34.09
N SER A 674 19.47 15.31 32.88
CA SER A 674 18.13 15.85 32.55
C SER A 674 17.02 14.79 32.57
N SER A 675 17.36 13.50 32.73
CA SER A 675 16.35 12.44 32.73
C SER A 675 15.44 12.50 33.96
N CYS A 676 14.13 12.50 33.70
CA CYS A 676 13.08 12.34 34.70
C CYS A 676 12.95 10.88 35.15
N GLN A 677 12.15 10.64 36.21
CA GLN A 677 11.96 9.32 36.79
C GLN A 677 11.37 8.30 35.78
N SER A 678 11.70 7.04 35.99
CA SER A 678 11.19 5.93 35.18
C SER A 678 10.67 4.80 36.08
N ILE A 679 9.64 4.09 35.63
CA ILE A 679 9.14 2.88 36.28
C ILE A 679 9.27 1.72 35.30
N LEU A 680 9.88 0.62 35.74
CA LEU A 680 9.92 -0.63 35.01
C LEU A 680 9.06 -1.68 35.71
N TYR A 681 8.00 -2.14 35.05
CA TYR A 681 7.27 -3.34 35.42
C TYR A 681 7.94 -4.54 34.77
N PHE A 682 8.76 -5.25 35.55
CA PHE A 682 9.47 -6.45 35.13
C PHE A 682 8.76 -7.70 35.65
N GLY A 683 8.60 -8.70 34.78
CA GLY A 683 7.97 -9.97 35.12
C GLY A 683 8.87 -11.15 34.79
N CYS A 684 9.07 -12.06 35.74
CA CYS A 684 9.75 -13.33 35.50
C CYS A 684 9.06 -14.47 36.25
N ARG A 685 9.61 -15.68 36.21
CA ARG A 685 8.99 -16.84 36.88
C ARG A 685 9.35 -16.84 38.35
N ASN A 686 10.64 -16.81 38.65
CA ASN A 686 11.17 -16.97 40.00
C ASN A 686 12.26 -15.94 40.29
N SER A 687 12.20 -15.36 41.49
CA SER A 687 13.17 -14.35 41.94
C SER A 687 14.62 -14.84 41.98
N LYS A 688 14.84 -16.14 42.17
CA LYS A 688 16.18 -16.75 42.26
C LYS A 688 16.72 -17.24 40.92
N SER A 689 15.84 -17.52 39.94
CA SER A 689 16.22 -18.34 38.79
C SER A 689 16.20 -17.58 37.46
N ASP A 690 15.36 -16.54 37.31
CA ASP A 690 15.25 -15.76 36.07
C ASP A 690 14.97 -14.25 36.27
N ASP A 691 15.36 -13.71 37.44
CA ASP A 691 15.37 -12.26 37.71
C ASP A 691 16.57 -11.57 37.05
N TYR A 692 16.45 -11.36 35.73
CA TYR A 692 17.53 -10.81 34.91
C TYR A 692 18.00 -9.45 35.44
N PHE A 693 19.32 -9.27 35.51
CA PHE A 693 19.98 -8.00 35.87
C PHE A 693 19.61 -7.43 37.23
N ARG A 694 19.22 -8.27 38.20
CA ARG A 694 18.82 -7.87 39.55
C ARG A 694 19.77 -6.83 40.19
N GLU A 695 21.07 -7.08 40.15
CA GLU A 695 22.08 -6.19 40.73
C GLU A 695 22.19 -4.84 40.01
N GLU A 696 21.87 -4.78 38.71
CA GLU A 696 21.87 -3.53 37.94
C GLU A 696 20.66 -2.69 38.33
N TRP A 697 19.49 -3.32 38.47
CA TRP A 697 18.25 -2.67 38.89
C TRP A 697 18.33 -2.05 40.29
N GLU A 698 18.97 -2.74 41.22
CA GLU A 698 19.18 -2.23 42.59
C GLU A 698 20.11 -1.01 42.65
N LYS A 699 20.90 -0.76 41.60
CA LYS A 699 21.82 0.39 41.50
C LYS A 699 21.21 1.61 40.81
N CYS A 700 20.08 1.46 40.11
CA CYS A 700 19.41 2.56 39.43
C CYS A 700 18.76 3.51 40.45
N ARG A 701 19.07 4.81 40.37
CA ARG A 701 18.51 5.84 41.25
C ARG A 701 17.30 6.53 40.63
N LYS A 702 17.27 6.64 39.30
CA LYS A 702 16.18 7.30 38.56
C LYS A 702 15.08 6.34 38.11
N THR A 703 15.28 5.05 38.32
CA THR A 703 14.35 4.00 37.87
C THR A 703 13.82 3.19 39.05
N LYS A 704 12.51 3.21 39.26
CA LYS A 704 11.81 2.30 40.17
C LYS A 704 11.48 1.00 39.43
N VAL A 705 11.95 -0.14 39.92
CA VAL A 705 11.66 -1.44 39.31
C VAL A 705 10.62 -2.20 40.14
N VAL A 706 9.45 -2.42 39.56
CA VAL A 706 8.36 -3.21 40.16
C VAL A 706 8.40 -4.61 39.57
N LYS A 707 8.60 -5.61 40.44
CA LYS A 707 8.80 -7.01 40.04
C LYS A 707 7.56 -7.87 40.26
N ALA A 708 7.23 -8.67 39.25
CA ALA A 708 6.17 -9.67 39.28
C ALA A 708 6.77 -11.08 39.08
N TYR A 709 6.78 -11.88 40.15
CA TYR A 709 7.23 -13.26 40.12
C TYR A 709 6.02 -14.19 39.98
N SER A 710 5.87 -14.81 38.82
CA SER A 710 4.66 -15.59 38.51
C SER A 710 4.59 -16.96 39.19
N ARG A 711 5.68 -17.43 39.83
CA ARG A 711 5.85 -18.79 40.36
C ARG A 711 6.45 -18.87 41.77
N ASP A 712 6.69 -17.75 42.45
CA ASP A 712 7.20 -17.75 43.83
C ASP A 712 6.10 -18.05 44.87
N GLN A 713 4.84 -18.04 44.44
CA GLN A 713 3.66 -18.34 45.23
C GLN A 713 2.64 -19.16 44.41
N GLU A 714 1.60 -19.68 45.06
CA GLU A 714 0.58 -20.55 44.43
C GLU A 714 -0.22 -19.80 43.35
N GLU A 715 -0.66 -18.56 43.67
CA GLU A 715 -1.34 -17.70 42.71
C GLU A 715 -0.36 -17.04 41.72
N ARG A 716 -0.73 -16.97 40.45
CA ARG A 716 0.15 -16.38 39.43
C ARG A 716 0.07 -14.85 39.47
N ILE A 717 1.15 -14.21 39.90
CA ILE A 717 1.29 -12.75 39.86
C ILE A 717 2.00 -12.34 38.56
N TYR A 718 1.30 -11.55 37.74
CA TYR A 718 1.84 -10.98 36.50
C TYR A 718 1.98 -9.45 36.63
N VAL A 719 2.64 -8.83 35.64
CA VAL A 719 2.90 -7.38 35.64
C VAL A 719 1.63 -6.55 35.77
N GLN A 720 0.52 -6.97 35.12
CA GLN A 720 -0.76 -6.27 35.23
C GLN A 720 -1.33 -6.28 36.65
N HIS A 721 -1.09 -7.35 37.44
CA HIS A 721 -1.53 -7.41 38.83
C HIS A 721 -0.77 -6.39 39.68
N ARG A 722 0.54 -6.24 39.44
CA ARG A 722 1.35 -5.18 40.09
C ARG A 722 0.90 -3.78 39.69
N MET A 723 0.54 -3.57 38.43
CA MET A 723 0.11 -2.26 37.94
C MET A 723 -1.21 -1.78 38.55
N ILE A 724 -2.16 -2.70 38.83
CA ILE A 724 -3.47 -2.34 39.40
C ILE A 724 -3.45 -2.18 40.93
N GLU A 725 -2.35 -2.52 41.61
CA GLU A 725 -2.20 -2.26 43.05
C GLU A 725 -2.41 -0.77 43.32
N PRO A 726 -3.20 -0.37 44.35
CA PRO A 726 -3.64 1.02 44.53
C PRO A 726 -2.51 2.06 44.48
N GLN A 727 -1.36 1.73 45.08
CA GLN A 727 -0.18 2.60 45.06
C GLN A 727 0.40 2.79 43.65
N ASN A 728 0.55 1.70 42.89
CA ASN A 728 1.12 1.73 41.54
C ASN A 728 0.14 2.35 40.53
N ALA A 729 -1.16 2.04 40.65
CA ALA A 729 -2.20 2.62 39.81
C ALA A 729 -2.30 4.14 40.02
N GLY A 730 -2.16 4.61 41.26
CA GLY A 730 -2.11 6.04 41.58
C GLY A 730 -0.93 6.75 40.91
N GLU A 731 0.26 6.16 40.99
CA GLU A 731 1.49 6.70 40.37
C GLU A 731 1.41 6.70 38.84
N ILE A 732 0.90 5.62 38.23
CA ILE A 732 0.63 5.55 36.79
C ILE A 732 -0.33 6.67 36.37
N ARG A 733 -1.41 6.87 37.12
CA ARG A 733 -2.41 7.91 36.83
C ARG A 733 -1.80 9.31 36.89
N GLU A 734 -1.03 9.60 37.93
CA GLU A 734 -0.32 10.89 38.09
C GLU A 734 0.62 11.13 36.89
N TRP A 735 1.40 10.12 36.50
CA TRP A 735 2.39 10.28 35.43
C TRP A 735 1.73 10.51 34.06
N ILE A 736 0.66 9.76 33.75
CA ILE A 736 -0.05 9.87 32.48
C ILE A 736 -0.86 11.18 32.41
N LEU A 737 -1.60 11.54 33.47
CA LEU A 737 -2.55 12.66 33.43
C LEU A 737 -1.93 14.01 33.78
N GLU A 738 -0.94 14.05 34.67
CA GLU A 738 -0.44 15.30 35.27
C GLU A 738 0.99 15.64 34.79
N LYS A 739 1.77 14.64 34.38
CA LYS A 739 3.18 14.83 33.96
C LYS A 739 3.44 14.57 32.47
N ASN A 740 2.39 14.41 31.66
CA ASN A 740 2.47 14.12 30.23
C ASN A 740 3.40 12.93 29.88
N GLY A 741 3.46 11.92 30.76
CA GLY A 741 4.32 10.74 30.66
C GLY A 741 3.69 9.52 30.02
#